data_AF-A0AAW0JZ61-F1
#
_entry.id   AF-A0AAW0JZ61-F1
#
_cell.length_a   1.000
_cell.length_b   1.000
_cell.length_c   1.000
_cell.angle_alpha   90.00
_cell.angle_beta   90.00
_cell.angle_gamma   90.00
#
_symmetry.space_group_name_H-M   'P 1'
#
loop_
_entity.id
_entity.type
_entity.pdbx_description
1 polymer ?
#
loop_
_entity_poly.entity_id
_entity_poly.type
_entity_poly.pdbx_seq_one_letter_code
_entity_poly.pdbx_strand_id
1 'polypeptide(L)'
;MTAALFLLQLSGFFGSGSTGKVLVWPMEYSHWLNLRIILDELVKKDHEVTVLIPSASISYEVGDISAIEFETYPTSTSLDDVVALYMETIRKSVYELPKQSFWGYFVMLQEVVWEDSNYFESLCKDVVFNKELRTKLQNTSFAVIVADRFVPCGVLLAEILKIPLVYSLRFLPGYTHEKYSGGLPLPPFYVPVAMSELSDRMTFMERVKNLIYVLFLTFGSKHITRRGKPTALVEMIGKADVWLIRTYWDLEFCHPVLPNFDFVGGLHCRPAKPLPKEIEDFVQSSGEHGVVVFSLGSMVGTLTEERANVIAAGLAQIPQKLYKWIPQNDLLGHPKTRAVITHGGTNGIYEAIYRGIPVVSIPLFGDQFDNVVHMKPKGPGVRVDFLTMASTDLLRAVKTENAMRLSRIHHDQTVKPLDRAVFCIEYVMHHKGAKHLRVAAHDLTWYQYHSLDVLGFLLACVMSMKITAALLLLQLSSFFGSGSAGKVLVWPVEFSHWLNLRIILEELVKKGHEVTVLRPSVYFSYDIDNTSAIEFETYPASFSRTDAEEFFKEAFDKHIYELPKQSFLGYFLMLQELFLFESDYFEHFCKDAVLNKELMTKLHNSRFDVLVADPFLPCGELLAEILKIPLVYSLRFFPGFKYEKYSGGLPLPPSYVPVALSELSDRMTFMERVQNLIYVLSFDFWLQMFNEKRWNQFYSEILGRPTTLSEMMGKADIWLIRTYWDLEFPHPVLPNFEYVGGLHCRPAKPLPKEIEDFVQSSGEHGVVVFSLGSIVSNLTEERTNVIAAGLAQIPQKVLWRFEGKKPDTLGSNTRLYKWIPQNDLLGHPKTRAFITHGGTNGIYEAIYHGIPVVGIPLFGDQFDNIVRMKTKGAGVRLDFHTMSSTDLLRAVKTVTNDPSFKESAMQLSRIHHDQPVKPLDRAVFWIEYVMRHKGAKHLRVGAHDLTWYQYHSLDVLGFLLACVVTVIFVITKCCLFCCQTFSKSGKKKKRESDRSICEGNRLRTRITGLTPGVIIISLFLLISLVLFILFFFLLFLLLLFILLILLLRIFIHFLIIFCIFIYLFIFLYIFFHSFLLILSVVALFIRRTTAPRLMVNQKTQNATGGCIPNKMFYEALP
;
A
#
# COMPACT_ATOMS: atom_id res chain seq x y z
N MET A 1 -33.42 0.85 43.89
CA MET A 1 -33.53 1.62 42.64
C MET A 1 -32.18 2.13 42.15
N THR A 2 -31.45 2.98 42.88
CA THR A 2 -30.22 3.64 42.37
C THR A 2 -29.17 2.68 41.81
N ALA A 3 -28.91 1.54 42.46
CA ALA A 3 -27.99 0.51 41.95
C ALA A 3 -28.49 -0.18 40.67
N ALA A 4 -29.81 -0.31 40.48
CA ALA A 4 -30.40 -0.87 39.25
C ALA A 4 -30.34 0.15 38.10
N LEU A 5 -30.52 1.45 38.39
CA LEU A 5 -30.26 2.53 37.43
C LEU A 5 -28.78 2.60 37.03
N PHE A 6 -27.86 2.40 37.98
CA PHE A 6 -26.42 2.34 37.69
C PHE A 6 -26.05 1.13 36.83
N LEU A 7 -26.66 -0.05 37.07
CA LEU A 7 -26.50 -1.22 36.20
C LEU A 7 -27.09 -0.99 34.80
N LEU A 8 -28.26 -0.33 34.70
CA LEU A 8 -28.86 0.06 33.41
C LEU A 8 -28.02 1.10 32.64
N GLN A 9 -27.31 1.99 33.35
CA GLN A 9 -26.35 2.91 32.74
C GLN A 9 -25.06 2.19 32.32
N LEU A 10 -24.57 1.21 33.09
CA LEU A 10 -23.40 0.40 32.71
C LEU A 10 -23.67 -0.46 31.47
N SER A 11 -24.89 -1.02 31.31
CA SER A 11 -25.33 -1.67 30.06
C SER A 11 -25.49 -0.72 28.88
N GLY A 12 -25.38 0.60 29.08
CA GLY A 12 -25.28 1.60 28.01
C GLY A 12 -23.85 2.09 27.74
N PHE A 13 -22.86 1.71 28.56
CA PHE A 13 -21.45 2.10 28.43
C PHE A 13 -20.54 0.96 27.95
N PHE A 14 -20.89 -0.30 28.25
CA PHE A 14 -20.50 -1.40 27.39
C PHE A 14 -21.48 -1.44 26.23
N GLY A 15 -21.08 -0.85 25.10
CA GLY A 15 -21.84 -1.00 23.87
C GLY A 15 -21.90 -2.48 23.49
N SER A 16 -23.07 -3.09 23.62
CA SER A 16 -23.38 -4.33 22.91
C SER A 16 -23.05 -4.10 21.43
N GLY A 17 -22.24 -4.98 20.84
CA GLY A 17 -22.09 -5.02 19.38
C GLY A 17 -23.50 -5.03 18.77
N SER A 18 -23.78 -4.13 17.82
CA SER A 18 -25.16 -3.82 17.46
C SER A 18 -25.82 -5.05 16.83
N THR A 19 -26.61 -5.77 17.64
CA THR A 19 -27.25 -7.04 17.29
C THR A 19 -28.06 -6.84 16.02
N GLY A 20 -27.55 -7.37 14.92
CA GLY A 20 -27.98 -7.01 13.58
C GLY A 20 -27.91 -8.19 12.65
N LYS A 21 -28.97 -8.38 11.88
CA LYS A 21 -29.20 -9.54 11.03
C LYS A 21 -28.18 -9.57 9.88
N VAL A 22 -27.44 -10.67 9.77
CA VAL A 22 -26.43 -10.92 8.73
C VAL A 22 -26.99 -11.91 7.72
N LEU A 23 -27.12 -11.49 6.45
CA LEU A 23 -27.47 -12.39 5.35
C LEU A 23 -26.19 -12.98 4.76
N VAL A 24 -26.12 -14.30 4.60
CA VAL A 24 -24.93 -14.98 4.10
C VAL A 24 -25.23 -15.71 2.79
N TRP A 25 -24.39 -15.51 1.78
CA TRP A 25 -24.37 -16.31 0.55
C TRP A 25 -23.04 -17.07 0.45
N PRO A 26 -22.97 -18.31 0.99
CA PRO A 26 -21.75 -19.12 1.00
C PRO A 26 -21.45 -19.73 -0.37
N MET A 27 -20.26 -20.33 -0.46
CA MET A 27 -19.85 -21.26 -1.51
C MET A 27 -19.49 -22.61 -0.88
N GLU A 28 -19.68 -23.69 -1.64
CA GLU A 28 -19.47 -25.09 -1.25
C GLU A 28 -18.06 -25.41 -0.66
N TYR A 29 -17.98 -26.58 -0.03
CA TYR A 29 -16.79 -27.21 0.55
C TYR A 29 -15.93 -26.29 1.45
N SER A 30 -14.69 -26.02 1.05
CA SER A 30 -13.68 -25.38 1.91
C SER A 30 -13.88 -23.88 2.04
N HIS A 31 -14.72 -23.26 1.20
CA HIS A 31 -15.11 -21.86 1.34
C HIS A 31 -16.13 -21.72 2.49
N TRP A 32 -17.15 -22.58 2.52
CA TRP A 32 -18.06 -22.71 3.66
C TRP A 32 -17.32 -22.95 4.99
N LEU A 33 -16.34 -23.85 5.04
CA LEU A 33 -15.58 -24.12 6.27
C LEU A 33 -14.82 -22.90 6.82
N ASN A 34 -14.34 -22.01 5.96
CA ASN A 34 -13.68 -20.77 6.40
C ASN A 34 -14.70 -19.74 6.88
N LEU A 35 -15.80 -19.59 6.14
CA LEU A 35 -16.85 -18.63 6.43
C LEU A 35 -17.60 -18.99 7.73
N ARG A 36 -17.90 -20.28 7.94
CA ARG A 36 -18.57 -20.82 9.13
C ARG A 36 -17.90 -20.41 10.44
N ILE A 37 -16.56 -20.36 10.51
CA ILE A 37 -15.84 -19.91 11.71
C ILE A 37 -16.18 -18.43 12.05
N ILE A 38 -16.35 -17.58 11.04
CA ILE A 38 -16.76 -16.18 11.21
C ILE A 38 -18.25 -16.12 11.63
N LEU A 39 -19.11 -16.95 11.05
CA LEU A 39 -20.54 -17.02 11.42
C LEU A 39 -20.73 -17.51 12.86
N ASP A 40 -20.04 -18.57 13.25
CA ASP A 40 -20.07 -19.13 14.61
C ASP A 40 -19.66 -18.07 15.66
N GLU A 41 -18.77 -17.14 15.33
CA GLU A 41 -18.36 -16.05 16.21
C GLU A 41 -19.33 -14.86 16.20
N LEU A 42 -19.94 -14.54 15.06
CA LEU A 42 -21.05 -13.57 14.99
C LEU A 42 -22.24 -14.03 15.84
N VAL A 43 -22.61 -15.32 15.78
CA VAL A 43 -23.69 -15.89 16.62
C VAL A 43 -23.36 -15.82 18.11
N LYS A 44 -22.09 -16.00 18.52
CA LYS A 44 -21.64 -15.80 19.92
C LYS A 44 -21.71 -14.34 20.39
N LYS A 45 -21.81 -13.39 19.46
CA LYS A 45 -22.02 -11.96 19.70
C LYS A 45 -23.50 -11.55 19.52
N ASP A 46 -24.43 -12.50 19.64
CA ASP A 46 -25.88 -12.26 19.54
C ASP A 46 -26.35 -11.67 18.18
N HIS A 47 -25.59 -11.91 17.10
CA HIS A 47 -26.07 -11.62 15.74
C HIS A 47 -26.97 -12.75 15.21
N GLU A 48 -28.14 -12.38 14.71
CA GLU A 48 -28.97 -13.26 13.89
C GLU A 48 -28.27 -13.52 12.53
N VAL A 49 -27.99 -14.77 12.20
CA VAL A 49 -27.32 -15.15 10.93
C VAL A 49 -28.24 -16.03 10.10
N THR A 50 -28.61 -15.57 8.90
CA THR A 50 -29.40 -16.34 7.92
C THR A 50 -28.54 -16.71 6.71
N VAL A 51 -28.45 -17.99 6.39
CA VAL A 51 -27.59 -18.55 5.33
C VAL A 51 -28.43 -19.06 4.17
N LEU A 52 -28.21 -18.52 2.96
CA LEU A 52 -28.85 -18.99 1.73
C LEU A 52 -28.22 -20.30 1.25
N ILE A 53 -29.03 -21.36 1.09
CA ILE A 53 -28.58 -22.68 0.64
C ILE A 53 -29.28 -23.09 -0.67
N PRO A 54 -28.56 -23.46 -1.74
CA PRO A 54 -29.17 -24.10 -2.90
C PRO A 54 -29.68 -25.51 -2.57
N SER A 55 -30.84 -25.89 -3.11
CA SER A 55 -31.39 -27.25 -2.97
C SER A 55 -30.51 -28.36 -3.56
N ALA A 56 -29.58 -28.02 -4.46
CA ALA A 56 -28.58 -28.93 -5.03
C ALA A 56 -27.18 -28.76 -4.38
N SER A 57 -27.12 -28.55 -3.06
CA SER A 57 -25.85 -28.48 -2.32
C SER A 57 -25.32 -29.85 -1.89
N ILE A 58 -23.98 -29.94 -1.82
CA ILE A 58 -23.21 -31.13 -1.44
C ILE A 58 -22.43 -30.95 -0.12
N SER A 59 -22.44 -29.75 0.49
CA SER A 59 -21.47 -29.38 1.54
C SER A 59 -22.04 -28.93 2.88
N TYR A 60 -23.33 -28.58 2.97
CA TYR A 60 -23.91 -28.04 4.21
C TYR A 60 -24.48 -29.16 5.09
N GLU A 61 -23.73 -29.58 6.10
CA GLU A 61 -24.25 -30.43 7.18
C GLU A 61 -25.22 -29.61 8.07
N VAL A 62 -26.53 -29.71 7.80
CA VAL A 62 -27.62 -29.00 8.49
C VAL A 62 -27.92 -29.59 9.89
N GLY A 63 -26.88 -30.00 10.64
CA GLY A 63 -27.03 -30.87 11.82
C GLY A 63 -26.94 -30.19 13.19
N ASP A 64 -25.92 -29.36 13.42
CA ASP A 64 -25.27 -29.32 14.75
C ASP A 64 -25.38 -28.02 15.56
N ILE A 65 -25.96 -26.92 15.04
CA ILE A 65 -26.11 -25.65 15.78
C ILE A 65 -27.47 -25.00 15.51
N SER A 66 -28.31 -24.90 16.55
CA SER A 66 -29.70 -24.39 16.47
C SER A 66 -29.83 -22.85 16.45
N ALA A 67 -28.77 -22.14 16.02
CA ALA A 67 -28.67 -20.68 16.13
C ALA A 67 -28.24 -19.98 14.82
N ILE A 68 -28.03 -20.75 13.74
CA ILE A 68 -27.93 -20.24 12.37
C ILE A 68 -29.23 -20.63 11.65
N GLU A 69 -29.92 -19.65 11.05
CA GLU A 69 -31.08 -19.91 10.21
C GLU A 69 -30.61 -20.33 8.81
N PHE A 70 -31.17 -21.39 8.26
CA PHE A 70 -30.86 -21.88 6.92
C PHE A 70 -32.05 -21.71 5.99
N GLU A 71 -31.89 -20.87 4.97
CA GLU A 71 -32.91 -20.54 3.99
C GLU A 71 -32.62 -21.28 2.67
N THR A 72 -33.28 -22.43 2.48
CA THR A 72 -33.11 -23.24 1.27
C THR A 72 -33.91 -22.66 0.11
N TYR A 73 -33.26 -22.44 -1.03
CA TYR A 73 -33.89 -22.00 -2.29
C TYR A 73 -33.83 -23.08 -3.38
N PRO A 74 -34.87 -23.22 -4.22
CA PRO A 74 -34.88 -24.19 -5.30
C PRO A 74 -33.89 -23.80 -6.41
N THR A 75 -33.13 -24.78 -6.91
CA THR A 75 -32.18 -24.63 -8.03
C THR A 75 -32.70 -25.19 -9.34
N SER A 76 -32.29 -24.59 -10.46
CA SER A 76 -32.55 -25.08 -11.82
C SER A 76 -31.58 -26.18 -12.27
N THR A 77 -30.50 -26.40 -11.53
CA THR A 77 -29.54 -27.51 -11.69
C THR A 77 -29.78 -28.58 -10.62
N SER A 78 -29.67 -29.87 -10.96
CA SER A 78 -29.85 -30.97 -10.00
C SER A 78 -28.57 -31.31 -9.22
N LEU A 79 -28.70 -32.07 -8.13
CA LEU A 79 -27.56 -32.48 -7.31
C LEU A 79 -26.54 -33.32 -8.10
N ASP A 80 -27.03 -34.24 -8.92
CA ASP A 80 -26.18 -35.13 -9.72
C ASP A 80 -25.43 -34.36 -10.82
N ASP A 81 -26.05 -33.35 -11.43
CA ASP A 81 -25.39 -32.45 -12.39
C ASP A 81 -24.25 -31.66 -11.73
N VAL A 82 -24.46 -31.18 -10.49
CA VAL A 82 -23.45 -30.45 -9.71
C VAL A 82 -22.29 -31.36 -9.34
N VAL A 83 -22.56 -32.59 -8.89
CA VAL A 83 -21.52 -33.59 -8.61
C VAL A 83 -20.73 -33.94 -9.88
N ALA A 84 -21.41 -34.14 -11.01
CA ALA A 84 -20.77 -34.43 -12.29
C ALA A 84 -19.87 -33.28 -12.77
N LEU A 85 -20.34 -32.02 -12.66
CA LEU A 85 -19.56 -30.83 -12.98
C LEU A 85 -18.30 -30.73 -12.12
N TYR A 86 -18.42 -30.85 -10.79
CA TYR A 86 -17.26 -30.82 -9.89
C TYR A 86 -16.26 -31.94 -10.18
N MET A 87 -16.73 -33.15 -10.45
CA MET A 87 -15.87 -34.28 -10.79
C MET A 87 -15.14 -34.05 -12.12
N GLU A 88 -15.79 -33.47 -13.13
CA GLU A 88 -15.17 -33.15 -14.42
C GLU A 88 -14.17 -31.98 -14.33
N THR A 89 -14.51 -30.91 -13.59
CA THR A 89 -13.59 -29.81 -13.28
C THR A 89 -12.33 -30.34 -12.57
N ILE A 90 -12.48 -31.19 -11.54
CA ILE A 90 -11.35 -31.87 -10.89
C ILE A 90 -10.58 -32.75 -11.87
N ARG A 91 -11.27 -33.55 -12.70
CA ARG A 91 -10.63 -34.45 -13.67
C ARG A 91 -9.74 -33.70 -14.66
N LYS A 92 -10.26 -32.61 -15.24
CA LYS A 92 -9.52 -31.71 -16.13
C LYS A 92 -8.33 -31.07 -15.40
N SER A 93 -8.56 -30.42 -14.26
CA SER A 93 -7.52 -29.68 -13.52
C SER A 93 -6.38 -30.56 -12.99
N VAL A 94 -6.67 -31.77 -12.50
CA VAL A 94 -5.66 -32.68 -11.92
C VAL A 94 -4.99 -33.56 -12.97
N TYR A 95 -5.74 -34.12 -13.92
CA TYR A 95 -5.24 -35.18 -14.80
C TYR A 95 -4.94 -34.76 -16.23
N GLU A 96 -5.46 -33.62 -16.71
CA GLU A 96 -5.28 -33.19 -18.10
C GLU A 96 -4.49 -31.89 -18.19
N LEU A 97 -4.81 -30.89 -17.37
CA LEU A 97 -4.17 -29.58 -17.36
C LEU A 97 -2.63 -29.65 -17.25
N PRO A 98 -2.02 -30.50 -16.38
CA PRO A 98 -0.56 -30.60 -16.26
C PRO A 98 0.11 -31.30 -17.45
N LYS A 99 -0.65 -31.96 -18.33
CA LYS A 99 -0.15 -32.63 -19.55
C LYS A 99 -0.21 -31.74 -20.78
N GLN A 100 -0.83 -30.57 -20.69
CA GLN A 100 -1.02 -29.69 -21.84
C GLN A 100 0.28 -28.99 -22.26
N SER A 101 0.36 -28.67 -23.56
CA SER A 101 1.29 -27.64 -24.03
C SER A 101 0.93 -26.27 -23.43
N PHE A 102 1.87 -25.32 -23.43
CA PHE A 102 1.63 -23.94 -22.95
C PHE A 102 0.31 -23.35 -23.46
N TRP A 103 -0.01 -23.51 -24.75
CA TRP A 103 -1.28 -23.03 -25.32
C TRP A 103 -2.50 -23.87 -24.94
N GLY A 104 -2.35 -25.20 -24.88
CA GLY A 104 -3.44 -26.10 -24.45
C GLY A 104 -3.85 -25.86 -22.99
N TYR A 105 -2.90 -25.51 -22.13
CA TYR A 105 -3.13 -25.17 -20.73
C TYR A 105 -4.12 -24.00 -20.59
N PHE A 106 -3.92 -22.91 -21.35
CA PHE A 106 -4.82 -21.76 -21.30
C PHE A 106 -6.21 -22.07 -21.86
N VAL A 107 -6.30 -22.82 -22.96
CA VAL A 107 -7.60 -23.18 -23.55
C VAL A 107 -8.40 -24.05 -22.57
N MET A 108 -7.79 -25.09 -22.02
CA MET A 108 -8.44 -26.00 -21.07
C MET A 108 -8.77 -25.32 -19.73
N LEU A 109 -7.90 -24.42 -19.23
CA LEU A 109 -8.21 -23.61 -18.03
C LEU A 109 -9.40 -22.68 -18.30
N GLN A 110 -9.48 -22.06 -19.48
CA GLN A 110 -10.59 -21.20 -19.86
C GLN A 110 -11.90 -21.98 -20.05
N GLU A 111 -11.85 -23.21 -20.56
CA GLU A 111 -13.00 -24.11 -20.64
C GLU A 111 -13.56 -24.47 -19.26
N VAL A 112 -12.69 -24.88 -18.31
CA VAL A 112 -13.08 -25.16 -16.92
C VAL A 112 -13.71 -23.93 -16.25
N VAL A 113 -13.04 -22.77 -16.34
CA VAL A 113 -13.55 -21.51 -15.76
C VAL A 113 -14.90 -21.10 -16.36
N TRP A 114 -15.18 -21.44 -17.62
CA TRP A 114 -16.47 -21.18 -18.26
C TRP A 114 -17.59 -22.15 -17.84
N GLU A 115 -17.30 -23.45 -17.70
CA GLU A 115 -18.27 -24.45 -17.25
C GLU A 115 -18.76 -24.10 -15.85
N ASP A 116 -17.82 -23.88 -14.92
CA ASP A 116 -18.07 -23.30 -13.59
C ASP A 116 -18.83 -21.97 -13.67
N SER A 117 -18.42 -21.03 -14.55
CA SER A 117 -19.10 -19.72 -14.71
C SER A 117 -20.58 -19.84 -15.11
N ASN A 118 -20.97 -20.90 -15.82
CA ASN A 118 -22.36 -21.10 -16.22
C ASN A 118 -23.20 -21.65 -15.07
N TYR A 119 -22.61 -22.43 -14.16
CA TYR A 119 -23.26 -22.88 -12.93
C TYR A 119 -23.53 -21.72 -11.96
N PHE A 120 -22.55 -20.83 -11.72
CA PHE A 120 -22.79 -19.63 -10.89
C PHE A 120 -23.75 -18.64 -11.54
N GLU A 121 -23.81 -18.57 -12.87
CA GLU A 121 -24.89 -17.86 -13.58
C GLU A 121 -26.28 -18.47 -13.30
N SER A 122 -26.38 -19.81 -13.20
CA SER A 122 -27.63 -20.51 -12.88
C SER A 122 -28.08 -20.20 -11.45
N LEU A 123 -27.23 -20.48 -10.45
CA LEU A 123 -27.50 -20.18 -9.03
C LEU A 123 -27.86 -18.71 -8.80
N CYS A 124 -27.18 -17.79 -9.50
CA CYS A 124 -27.46 -16.37 -9.45
C CYS A 124 -28.88 -16.05 -9.91
N LYS A 125 -29.34 -16.66 -11.02
CA LYS A 125 -30.71 -16.46 -11.53
C LYS A 125 -31.74 -17.04 -10.58
N ASP A 126 -31.48 -18.23 -10.04
CA ASP A 126 -32.37 -18.93 -9.11
C ASP A 126 -32.64 -18.10 -7.85
N VAL A 127 -31.61 -17.45 -7.27
CA VAL A 127 -31.80 -16.53 -6.13
C VAL A 127 -32.42 -15.19 -6.57
N VAL A 128 -31.84 -14.52 -7.57
CA VAL A 128 -32.19 -13.13 -7.88
C VAL A 128 -33.56 -13.01 -8.54
N PHE A 129 -33.97 -13.95 -9.40
CA PHE A 129 -35.27 -13.88 -10.07
C PHE A 129 -36.41 -14.53 -9.27
N ASN A 130 -36.12 -15.36 -8.25
CA ASN A 130 -37.14 -15.84 -7.33
C ASN A 130 -37.82 -14.68 -6.59
N LYS A 131 -39.11 -14.48 -6.87
CA LYS A 131 -39.91 -13.36 -6.35
C LYS A 131 -40.30 -13.57 -4.88
N GLU A 132 -40.52 -14.81 -4.48
CA GLU A 132 -40.93 -15.20 -3.13
C GLU A 132 -39.77 -15.00 -2.14
N LEU A 133 -38.63 -15.62 -2.43
CA LEU A 133 -37.39 -15.46 -1.66
C LEU A 133 -37.00 -13.98 -1.53
N ARG A 134 -37.01 -13.22 -2.63
CA ARG A 134 -36.71 -11.78 -2.60
C ARG A 134 -37.65 -10.99 -1.70
N THR A 135 -38.95 -11.30 -1.72
CA THR A 135 -39.95 -10.64 -0.85
C THR A 135 -39.70 -10.97 0.62
N LYS A 136 -39.37 -12.23 0.93
CA LYS A 136 -38.99 -12.66 2.29
C LYS A 136 -37.72 -11.96 2.78
N LEU A 137 -36.67 -11.90 1.95
CA LEU A 137 -35.41 -11.21 2.28
C LEU A 137 -35.61 -9.69 2.47
N GLN A 138 -36.46 -9.05 1.68
CA GLN A 138 -36.81 -7.64 1.83
C GLN A 138 -37.59 -7.37 3.14
N ASN A 139 -38.53 -8.24 3.51
CA ASN A 139 -39.28 -8.11 4.76
C ASN A 139 -38.40 -8.31 6.02
N THR A 140 -37.39 -9.17 5.94
CA THR A 140 -36.55 -9.55 7.10
C THR A 140 -35.60 -8.43 7.56
N SER A 141 -35.30 -7.44 6.69
CA SER A 141 -34.52 -6.23 7.02
C SER A 141 -33.10 -6.51 7.56
N PHE A 142 -32.25 -7.08 6.71
CA PHE A 142 -30.84 -7.36 7.01
C PHE A 142 -29.99 -6.09 7.15
N ALA A 143 -28.89 -6.17 7.93
CA ALA A 143 -27.96 -5.06 8.16
C ALA A 143 -26.75 -5.09 7.20
N VAL A 144 -26.34 -6.28 6.73
CA VAL A 144 -25.21 -6.50 5.83
C VAL A 144 -25.38 -7.84 5.09
N ILE A 145 -24.83 -7.96 3.88
CA ILE A 145 -24.60 -9.26 3.22
C ILE A 145 -23.13 -9.66 3.37
N VAL A 146 -22.87 -10.92 3.72
CA VAL A 146 -21.56 -11.55 3.59
C VAL A 146 -21.61 -12.62 2.49
N ALA A 147 -20.80 -12.49 1.44
CA ALA A 147 -20.80 -13.43 0.30
C ALA A 147 -19.39 -13.88 -0.08
N ASP A 148 -19.23 -15.03 -0.73
CA ASP A 148 -17.97 -15.35 -1.41
C ASP A 148 -17.89 -14.66 -2.79
N ARG A 149 -16.73 -14.09 -3.14
CA ARG A 149 -16.54 -13.38 -4.41
C ARG A 149 -16.64 -14.29 -5.64
N PHE A 150 -16.45 -15.61 -5.48
CA PHE A 150 -16.67 -16.59 -6.54
C PHE A 150 -18.13 -16.58 -7.06
N VAL A 151 -19.07 -16.12 -6.23
CA VAL A 151 -20.47 -15.88 -6.59
C VAL A 151 -20.69 -14.37 -6.78
N PRO A 152 -20.48 -13.80 -8.00
CA PRO A 152 -20.48 -12.35 -8.21
C PRO A 152 -21.83 -11.65 -7.97
N CYS A 153 -22.90 -12.42 -7.76
CA CYS A 153 -24.25 -11.91 -7.56
C CYS A 153 -24.55 -11.45 -6.13
N GLY A 154 -23.59 -11.56 -5.19
CA GLY A 154 -23.65 -10.83 -3.91
C GLY A 154 -23.87 -9.32 -4.10
N VAL A 155 -23.23 -8.71 -5.12
CA VAL A 155 -23.46 -7.29 -5.47
C VAL A 155 -24.91 -7.04 -5.93
N LEU A 156 -25.42 -7.94 -6.77
CA LEU A 156 -26.75 -7.81 -7.36
C LEU A 156 -27.83 -7.91 -6.28
N LEU A 157 -27.67 -8.82 -5.32
CA LEU A 157 -28.55 -8.95 -4.16
C LEU A 157 -28.43 -7.75 -3.21
N ALA A 158 -27.21 -7.29 -2.91
CA ALA A 158 -26.97 -6.11 -2.06
C ALA A 158 -27.61 -4.83 -2.64
N GLU A 159 -27.50 -4.60 -3.94
CA GLU A 159 -28.07 -3.44 -4.63
C GLU A 159 -29.60 -3.52 -4.79
N ILE A 160 -30.17 -4.73 -4.80
CA ILE A 160 -31.63 -4.98 -4.76
C ILE A 160 -32.21 -4.77 -3.35
N LEU A 161 -31.48 -5.20 -2.31
CA LEU A 161 -31.87 -5.07 -0.91
C LEU A 161 -31.49 -3.71 -0.28
N LYS A 162 -30.62 -2.93 -0.95
CA LYS A 162 -30.09 -1.62 -0.53
C LYS A 162 -29.30 -1.65 0.78
N ILE A 163 -28.47 -2.68 0.95
CA ILE A 163 -27.65 -2.92 2.15
C ILE A 163 -26.17 -3.12 1.78
N PRO A 164 -25.22 -2.86 2.71
CA PRO A 164 -23.79 -3.04 2.46
C PRO A 164 -23.39 -4.50 2.17
N LEU A 165 -22.27 -4.68 1.47
CA LEU A 165 -21.71 -6.00 1.11
C LEU A 165 -20.27 -6.16 1.60
N VAL A 166 -20.04 -7.22 2.36
CA VAL A 166 -18.71 -7.75 2.69
C VAL A 166 -18.45 -9.00 1.85
N TYR A 167 -17.34 -9.03 1.12
CA TYR A 167 -16.88 -10.23 0.45
C TYR A 167 -15.91 -11.01 1.33
N SER A 168 -16.07 -12.32 1.39
CA SER A 168 -14.97 -13.27 1.63
C SER A 168 -14.25 -13.53 0.31
N LEU A 169 -12.91 -13.57 0.38
CA LEU A 169 -12.03 -13.99 -0.70
C LEU A 169 -11.18 -15.16 -0.22
N ARG A 170 -11.05 -16.18 -1.07
CA ARG A 170 -9.93 -17.10 -1.11
C ARG A 170 -9.32 -17.05 -2.50
N PHE A 171 -8.00 -17.16 -2.61
CA PHE A 171 -7.34 -17.10 -3.91
C PHE A 171 -7.48 -18.43 -4.66
N LEU A 172 -7.86 -18.35 -5.94
CA LEU A 172 -7.82 -19.43 -6.92
C LEU A 172 -7.29 -18.83 -8.23
N PRO A 173 -6.32 -19.46 -8.93
CA PRO A 173 -5.76 -18.88 -10.15
C PRO A 173 -6.78 -18.86 -11.30
N GLY A 174 -6.85 -17.76 -12.03
CA GLY A 174 -7.60 -17.65 -13.30
C GLY A 174 -9.08 -17.23 -13.20
N TYR A 175 -9.72 -17.25 -12.03
CA TYR A 175 -11.15 -16.92 -11.90
C TYR A 175 -11.43 -15.40 -11.89
N THR A 176 -11.39 -14.79 -13.08
CA THR A 176 -11.94 -13.45 -13.34
C THR A 176 -13.08 -13.52 -14.36
N HIS A 177 -14.33 -13.53 -13.88
CA HIS A 177 -15.53 -13.65 -14.73
C HIS A 177 -15.82 -12.38 -15.56
N GLU A 178 -15.09 -12.19 -16.68
CA GLU A 178 -15.32 -11.09 -17.63
C GLU A 178 -16.75 -11.06 -18.19
N LYS A 179 -17.42 -12.22 -18.26
CA LYS A 179 -18.82 -12.40 -18.70
C LYS A 179 -19.80 -11.47 -17.94
N TYR A 180 -19.42 -11.01 -16.74
CA TYR A 180 -20.21 -10.12 -15.88
C TYR A 180 -19.51 -8.80 -15.51
N SER A 181 -18.17 -8.72 -15.55
CA SER A 181 -17.45 -7.46 -15.29
C SER A 181 -17.45 -6.48 -16.47
N GLY A 182 -17.91 -6.91 -17.65
CA GLY A 182 -18.33 -6.05 -18.77
C GLY A 182 -17.31 -5.00 -19.23
N GLY A 183 -16.02 -5.28 -19.08
CA GLY A 183 -14.93 -4.40 -19.51
C GLY A 183 -14.12 -3.75 -18.38
N LEU A 184 -14.46 -3.96 -17.09
CA LEU A 184 -13.56 -3.68 -15.97
C LEU A 184 -12.47 -4.77 -15.87
N PRO A 185 -11.19 -4.47 -16.16
CA PRO A 185 -10.08 -5.37 -15.88
C PRO A 185 -9.59 -5.08 -14.47
N LEU A 186 -9.73 -6.06 -13.57
CA LEU A 186 -8.95 -6.04 -12.33
C LEU A 186 -7.45 -6.00 -12.69
N PRO A 187 -6.59 -5.42 -11.85
CA PRO A 187 -5.14 -5.44 -12.10
C PRO A 187 -4.67 -6.90 -12.29
N PRO A 188 -4.00 -7.24 -13.40
CA PRO A 188 -3.69 -8.63 -13.77
C PRO A 188 -2.51 -9.23 -12.97
N PHE A 189 -2.34 -8.79 -11.72
CA PHE A 189 -1.12 -8.94 -10.94
C PHE A 189 -1.05 -10.21 -10.08
N TYR A 190 -1.99 -11.13 -10.24
CA TYR A 190 -1.88 -12.49 -9.69
C TYR A 190 -1.95 -13.52 -10.82
N VAL A 191 -0.81 -13.62 -11.48
CA VAL A 191 -0.44 -14.71 -12.38
C VAL A 191 0.14 -15.84 -11.53
N PRO A 192 -0.40 -17.07 -11.53
CA PRO A 192 0.33 -18.23 -11.02
C PRO A 192 1.57 -18.44 -11.88
N VAL A 193 2.75 -18.59 -11.26
CA VAL A 193 4.00 -18.85 -12.00
C VAL A 193 4.09 -20.36 -12.29
N ALA A 194 3.09 -20.89 -12.98
CA ALA A 194 2.70 -22.31 -13.03
C ALA A 194 3.79 -23.31 -13.49
N MET A 195 4.97 -22.85 -13.91
CA MET A 195 6.14 -23.67 -14.23
C MET A 195 7.47 -22.93 -13.98
N SER A 196 7.84 -22.64 -12.73
CA SER A 196 9.26 -22.44 -12.35
C SER A 196 9.55 -22.69 -10.87
N GLU A 197 10.81 -23.01 -10.57
CA GLU A 197 11.31 -23.11 -9.20
C GLU A 197 11.54 -21.70 -8.61
N LEU A 198 10.46 -21.05 -8.15
CA LEU A 198 10.60 -19.76 -7.47
C LEU A 198 11.57 -19.87 -6.28
N SER A 199 12.48 -18.90 -6.24
CA SER A 199 13.26 -18.52 -5.06
C SER A 199 12.87 -17.09 -4.71
N ASP A 200 13.36 -16.55 -3.58
CA ASP A 200 13.08 -15.17 -3.14
C ASP A 200 13.40 -14.08 -4.17
N ARG A 201 14.10 -14.43 -5.27
CA ARG A 201 14.33 -13.54 -6.42
C ARG A 201 13.90 -14.24 -7.71
N MET A 202 12.85 -13.70 -8.35
CA MET A 202 12.49 -14.05 -9.72
C MET A 202 13.67 -13.81 -10.68
N THR A 203 14.08 -14.85 -11.39
CA THR A 203 15.02 -14.76 -12.49
C THR A 203 14.44 -13.94 -13.66
N PHE A 204 15.31 -13.54 -14.59
CA PHE A 204 14.89 -12.81 -15.78
C PHE A 204 13.81 -13.53 -16.59
N MET A 205 13.95 -14.85 -16.80
CA MET A 205 12.99 -15.63 -17.59
C MET A 205 11.62 -15.79 -16.91
N GLU A 206 11.56 -15.69 -15.59
CA GLU A 206 10.29 -15.71 -14.84
C GLU A 206 9.56 -14.38 -14.97
N ARG A 207 10.27 -13.24 -14.91
CA ARG A 207 9.68 -11.93 -15.24
C ARG A 207 9.16 -11.88 -16.68
N VAL A 208 9.88 -12.49 -17.64
CA VAL A 208 9.43 -12.66 -19.03
C VAL A 208 8.14 -13.49 -19.11
N LYS A 209 8.08 -14.67 -18.47
CA LYS A 209 6.87 -15.52 -18.42
C LYS A 209 5.68 -14.75 -17.85
N ASN A 210 5.86 -14.06 -16.73
CA ASN A 210 4.80 -13.33 -16.04
C ASN A 210 4.26 -12.18 -16.90
N LEU A 211 5.11 -11.41 -17.56
CA LEU A 211 4.64 -10.34 -18.47
C LEU A 211 3.90 -10.92 -19.69
N ILE A 212 4.35 -12.04 -20.26
CA ILE A 212 3.64 -12.72 -21.36
C ILE A 212 2.25 -13.19 -20.92
N TYR A 213 2.12 -13.77 -19.73
CA TYR A 213 0.83 -14.19 -19.16
C TYR A 213 -0.09 -13.00 -18.89
N VAL A 214 0.42 -11.91 -18.29
CA VAL A 214 -0.32 -10.65 -18.08
C VAL A 214 -0.89 -10.13 -19.40
N LEU A 215 -0.08 -10.10 -20.46
CA LEU A 215 -0.52 -9.70 -21.80
C LEU A 215 -1.57 -10.68 -22.36
N PHE A 216 -1.37 -11.99 -22.19
CA PHE A 216 -2.33 -13.00 -22.67
C PHE A 216 -3.71 -12.85 -22.02
N LEU A 217 -3.80 -12.73 -20.68
CA LEU A 217 -5.09 -12.47 -20.02
C LEU A 217 -5.71 -11.15 -20.48
N THR A 218 -4.92 -10.07 -20.58
CA THR A 218 -5.43 -8.72 -20.88
C THR A 218 -5.96 -8.57 -22.33
N PHE A 219 -5.49 -9.39 -23.27
CA PHE A 219 -5.84 -9.30 -24.69
C PHE A 219 -6.61 -10.52 -25.25
N GLY A 220 -6.37 -11.72 -24.72
CA GLY A 220 -7.04 -12.95 -25.18
C GLY A 220 -8.53 -12.97 -24.84
N SER A 221 -8.88 -12.63 -23.59
CA SER A 221 -10.26 -12.58 -23.11
C SER A 221 -11.16 -11.69 -23.99
N LYS A 222 -10.72 -10.45 -24.23
CA LYS A 222 -11.37 -9.44 -25.10
C LYS A 222 -11.62 -9.89 -26.53
N HIS A 223 -10.81 -10.80 -27.05
CA HIS A 223 -10.98 -11.30 -28.42
C HIS A 223 -12.02 -12.43 -28.51
N ILE A 224 -12.25 -13.13 -27.39
CA ILE A 224 -13.11 -14.31 -27.31
C ILE A 224 -14.52 -13.95 -26.80
N THR A 225 -14.67 -12.90 -25.98
CA THR A 225 -15.96 -12.40 -25.44
C THR A 225 -16.90 -11.75 -26.46
N ARG A 226 -16.65 -11.88 -27.78
CA ARG A 226 -17.48 -11.30 -28.87
C ARG A 226 -18.81 -12.03 -29.15
N ARG A 227 -19.51 -12.52 -28.11
CA ARG A 227 -20.90 -13.00 -28.18
C ARG A 227 -21.69 -12.63 -26.91
N GLY A 228 -22.48 -11.54 -27.01
CA GLY A 228 -23.43 -11.11 -25.97
C GLY A 228 -22.92 -9.97 -25.07
N LYS A 229 -23.81 -9.04 -24.72
CA LYS A 229 -23.56 -8.00 -23.71
C LYS A 229 -24.03 -8.50 -22.33
N PRO A 230 -23.37 -8.05 -21.24
CA PRO A 230 -24.13 -7.24 -20.29
C PRO A 230 -23.36 -5.98 -19.85
N THR A 231 -23.92 -4.80 -20.11
CA THR A 231 -23.36 -3.51 -19.65
C THR A 231 -23.92 -3.03 -18.30
N ALA A 232 -25.10 -3.50 -17.89
CA ALA A 232 -25.79 -2.98 -16.71
C ALA A 232 -25.11 -3.33 -15.38
N LEU A 233 -24.55 -4.53 -15.24
CA LEU A 233 -23.96 -4.98 -13.98
C LEU A 233 -22.70 -4.18 -13.60
N VAL A 234 -21.95 -3.71 -14.59
CA VAL A 234 -20.74 -2.87 -14.40
C VAL A 234 -21.09 -1.57 -13.67
N GLU A 235 -22.14 -0.89 -14.12
CA GLU A 235 -22.65 0.30 -13.46
C GLU A 235 -23.18 0.04 -12.06
N MET A 236 -23.68 -1.18 -11.76
CA MET A 236 -24.13 -1.55 -10.42
C MET A 236 -22.94 -1.82 -9.48
N ILE A 237 -21.89 -2.48 -9.97
CA ILE A 237 -20.66 -2.77 -9.21
C ILE A 237 -19.93 -1.48 -8.78
N GLY A 238 -19.94 -0.43 -9.60
CA GLY A 238 -19.41 0.88 -9.20
C GLY A 238 -20.24 1.60 -8.11
N LYS A 239 -21.56 1.35 -8.07
CA LYS A 239 -22.50 2.03 -7.16
C LYS A 239 -22.55 1.36 -5.78
N ALA A 240 -22.61 0.03 -5.72
CA ALA A 240 -22.76 -0.74 -4.48
C ALA A 240 -21.64 -0.50 -3.44
N ASP A 241 -21.97 -0.59 -2.14
CA ASP A 241 -21.02 -0.45 -1.04
C ASP A 241 -20.32 -1.77 -0.73
N VAL A 242 -19.19 -1.99 -1.40
CA VAL A 242 -18.41 -3.24 -1.36
C VAL A 242 -17.12 -3.08 -0.55
N TRP A 243 -16.91 -3.98 0.41
CA TRP A 243 -15.69 -4.12 1.22
C TRP A 243 -15.24 -5.60 1.23
N LEU A 244 -13.96 -5.92 1.42
CA LEU A 244 -13.40 -7.26 1.13
C LEU A 244 -12.48 -7.83 2.24
N ILE A 245 -12.89 -8.93 2.86
CA ILE A 245 -12.04 -9.78 3.70
C ILE A 245 -11.22 -10.70 2.79
N ARG A 246 -9.89 -10.61 2.86
CA ARG A 246 -8.97 -11.50 2.14
C ARG A 246 -8.43 -12.58 3.08
N THR A 247 -8.98 -13.79 2.98
CA THR A 247 -8.28 -14.95 3.53
C THR A 247 -7.06 -15.22 2.66
N TYR A 248 -5.86 -15.06 3.22
CA TYR A 248 -4.61 -15.30 2.51
C TYR A 248 -3.92 -16.55 3.02
N TRP A 249 -3.16 -17.16 2.12
CA TRP A 249 -2.86 -18.58 2.15
C TRP A 249 -1.43 -18.88 1.73
N ASP A 250 -0.51 -17.92 1.76
CA ASP A 250 0.88 -18.23 1.44
C ASP A 250 1.91 -17.46 2.28
N LEU A 251 3.14 -17.99 2.29
CA LEU A 251 4.24 -17.55 3.16
C LEU A 251 5.14 -16.47 2.55
N GLU A 252 4.90 -16.11 1.29
CA GLU A 252 5.69 -15.12 0.57
C GLU A 252 4.83 -13.96 0.05
N PHE A 253 5.36 -12.76 0.27
CA PHE A 253 5.29 -11.59 -0.63
C PHE A 253 3.90 -11.13 -1.18
N CYS A 254 3.54 -9.87 -0.84
CA CYS A 254 3.00 -8.88 -1.80
C CYS A 254 1.47 -8.82 -2.12
N HIS A 255 0.70 -7.94 -1.43
CA HIS A 255 0.10 -6.66 -1.93
C HIS A 255 -1.28 -6.23 -1.34
N PRO A 256 -1.41 -5.19 -0.48
CA PRO A 256 -2.69 -4.53 -0.15
C PRO A 256 -2.92 -3.34 -1.10
N VAL A 257 -3.27 -3.64 -2.35
CA VAL A 257 -3.44 -2.64 -3.41
C VAL A 257 -4.59 -1.66 -3.14
N LEU A 258 -5.53 -1.99 -2.25
CA LEU A 258 -6.72 -1.18 -1.98
C LEU A 258 -7.08 -1.18 -0.47
N PRO A 259 -7.39 -0.03 0.15
CA PRO A 259 -7.74 0.10 1.57
C PRO A 259 -9.14 -0.43 1.96
N ASN A 260 -9.87 -1.02 1.00
CA ASN A 260 -11.08 -1.81 1.25
C ASN A 260 -10.79 -3.31 1.48
N PHE A 261 -9.53 -3.68 1.71
CA PHE A 261 -9.08 -5.06 1.95
C PHE A 261 -8.41 -5.21 3.32
N ASP A 262 -8.85 -6.18 4.11
CA ASP A 262 -8.13 -6.66 5.31
C ASP A 262 -7.72 -8.12 5.12
N PHE A 263 -6.62 -8.52 5.75
CA PHE A 263 -5.94 -9.80 5.52
C PHE A 263 -6.09 -10.70 6.74
N VAL A 264 -6.86 -11.78 6.57
CA VAL A 264 -7.29 -12.69 7.65
C VAL A 264 -6.83 -14.11 7.32
N GLY A 265 -5.56 -14.40 7.56
CA GLY A 265 -5.01 -15.76 7.47
C GLY A 265 -5.32 -16.58 8.73
N GLY A 266 -5.20 -17.92 8.64
CA GLY A 266 -5.14 -18.78 9.82
C GLY A 266 -6.43 -18.92 10.66
N LEU A 267 -7.62 -18.71 10.12
CA LEU A 267 -8.90 -18.83 10.86
C LEU A 267 -9.09 -20.15 11.63
N HIS A 268 -8.53 -21.27 11.14
CA HIS A 268 -8.60 -22.59 11.78
C HIS A 268 -7.57 -22.79 12.92
N CYS A 269 -6.65 -21.84 13.12
CA CYS A 269 -5.54 -21.92 14.08
C CYS A 269 -6.00 -21.65 15.53
N ARG A 270 -6.77 -22.59 16.07
CA ARG A 270 -7.36 -22.53 17.43
C ARG A 270 -6.62 -23.42 18.43
N PRO A 271 -6.73 -23.18 19.74
CA PRO A 271 -6.27 -24.12 20.76
C PRO A 271 -6.77 -25.56 20.50
N ALA A 272 -5.92 -26.53 20.77
CA ALA A 272 -6.21 -27.94 20.52
C ALA A 272 -7.21 -28.47 21.55
N LYS A 273 -8.23 -29.20 21.09
CA LYS A 273 -9.13 -29.99 21.92
C LYS A 273 -8.53 -31.37 22.23
N PRO A 274 -8.92 -32.04 23.32
CA PRO A 274 -8.58 -33.45 23.54
C PRO A 274 -9.03 -34.32 22.37
N LEU A 275 -8.20 -35.29 21.97
CA LEU A 275 -8.52 -36.21 20.88
C LEU A 275 -9.59 -37.23 21.31
N PRO A 276 -10.40 -37.74 20.36
CA PRO A 276 -11.22 -38.93 20.59
C PRO A 276 -10.34 -40.08 21.09
N LYS A 277 -10.80 -40.79 22.13
CA LYS A 277 -9.95 -41.75 22.87
C LYS A 277 -9.25 -42.78 21.99
N GLU A 278 -9.94 -43.30 20.96
CA GLU A 278 -9.36 -44.28 20.02
C GLU A 278 -8.18 -43.72 19.19
N ILE A 279 -8.18 -42.41 18.93
CA ILE A 279 -7.09 -41.70 18.26
C ILE A 279 -5.97 -41.40 19.28
N GLU A 280 -6.33 -40.94 20.48
CA GLU A 280 -5.39 -40.70 21.58
C GLU A 280 -4.60 -41.97 21.94
N ASP A 281 -5.27 -43.10 22.17
CA ASP A 281 -4.65 -44.40 22.49
C ASP A 281 -3.68 -44.84 21.36
N PHE A 282 -4.05 -44.62 20.09
CA PHE A 282 -3.17 -44.89 18.94
C PHE A 282 -1.95 -43.97 18.91
N VAL A 283 -2.15 -42.65 19.09
CA VAL A 283 -1.07 -41.65 19.12
C VAL A 283 -0.12 -41.90 20.28
N GLN A 284 -0.64 -42.31 21.45
CA GLN A 284 0.19 -42.68 22.59
C GLN A 284 1.01 -43.95 22.33
N SER A 285 0.46 -44.95 21.63
CA SER A 285 1.17 -46.21 21.33
C SER A 285 2.43 -46.05 20.48
N SER A 286 2.60 -44.92 19.78
CA SER A 286 3.82 -44.56 19.01
C SER A 286 5.12 -44.37 19.82
N GLY A 287 5.09 -44.52 21.15
CA GLY A 287 6.28 -44.43 22.00
C GLY A 287 6.94 -43.03 21.93
N GLU A 288 8.26 -42.99 21.79
CA GLU A 288 9.03 -41.74 21.61
C GLU A 288 9.04 -41.23 20.15
N HIS A 289 8.84 -42.14 19.20
CA HIS A 289 8.91 -41.85 17.76
C HIS A 289 7.84 -40.82 17.36
N GLY A 290 6.63 -40.95 17.91
CA GLY A 290 5.51 -40.05 17.62
C GLY A 290 4.78 -40.41 16.32
N VAL A 291 3.93 -39.50 15.85
CA VAL A 291 3.05 -39.73 14.69
C VAL A 291 3.30 -38.74 13.55
N VAL A 292 3.03 -39.19 12.33
CA VAL A 292 2.95 -38.37 11.11
C VAL A 292 1.51 -38.39 10.62
N VAL A 293 0.93 -37.21 10.40
CA VAL A 293 -0.47 -37.08 9.93
C VAL A 293 -0.48 -37.10 8.40
N PHE A 294 -1.25 -38.00 7.77
CA PHE A 294 -1.43 -38.02 6.31
C PHE A 294 -2.84 -37.53 5.95
N SER A 295 -2.97 -36.46 5.16
CA SER A 295 -4.26 -35.83 4.87
C SER A 295 -4.32 -35.17 3.48
N LEU A 296 -5.02 -35.81 2.54
CA LEU A 296 -5.29 -35.24 1.21
C LEU A 296 -6.64 -34.51 1.13
N GLY A 297 -7.19 -34.11 2.30
CA GLY A 297 -8.46 -33.39 2.40
C GLY A 297 -9.67 -34.18 1.90
N SER A 298 -10.73 -33.47 1.51
CA SER A 298 -11.94 -34.06 0.93
C SER A 298 -11.72 -34.72 -0.45
N MET A 299 -10.56 -34.49 -1.09
CA MET A 299 -10.26 -34.93 -2.45
C MET A 299 -9.58 -36.31 -2.52
N VAL A 300 -9.47 -37.03 -1.40
CA VAL A 300 -9.10 -38.46 -1.38
C VAL A 300 -10.00 -39.28 -2.31
N GLY A 301 -11.29 -38.96 -2.37
CA GLY A 301 -12.28 -39.69 -3.18
C GLY A 301 -12.16 -39.50 -4.69
N THR A 302 -11.32 -38.59 -5.18
CA THR A 302 -11.12 -38.32 -6.62
C THR A 302 -9.80 -38.86 -7.15
N LEU A 303 -9.04 -39.63 -6.35
CA LEU A 303 -7.80 -40.28 -6.78
C LEU A 303 -8.10 -41.49 -7.67
N THR A 304 -7.37 -41.64 -8.79
CA THR A 304 -7.42 -42.91 -9.55
C THR A 304 -6.90 -44.07 -8.72
N GLU A 305 -7.45 -45.27 -8.96
CA GLU A 305 -7.07 -46.50 -8.25
C GLU A 305 -5.54 -46.77 -8.34
N GLU A 306 -4.93 -46.51 -9.51
CA GLU A 306 -3.48 -46.53 -9.71
C GLU A 306 -2.73 -45.60 -8.74
N ARG A 307 -3.15 -44.33 -8.63
CA ARG A 307 -2.53 -43.34 -7.72
C ARG A 307 -2.75 -43.70 -6.26
N ALA A 308 -3.93 -44.17 -5.90
CA ALA A 308 -4.25 -44.65 -4.56
C ALA A 308 -3.37 -45.85 -4.18
N ASN A 309 -3.18 -46.81 -5.10
CA ASN A 309 -2.32 -47.98 -4.90
C ASN A 309 -0.83 -47.61 -4.78
N VAL A 310 -0.33 -46.62 -5.52
CA VAL A 310 1.04 -46.10 -5.36
C VAL A 310 1.24 -45.47 -3.98
N ILE A 311 0.28 -44.67 -3.51
CA ILE A 311 0.31 -44.06 -2.17
C ILE A 311 0.24 -45.15 -1.08
N ALA A 312 -0.68 -46.11 -1.22
CA ALA A 312 -0.83 -47.22 -0.28
C ALA A 312 0.43 -48.09 -0.22
N ALA A 313 1.07 -48.40 -1.35
CA ALA A 313 2.32 -49.15 -1.40
C ALA A 313 3.50 -48.41 -0.74
N GLY A 314 3.54 -47.07 -0.85
CA GLY A 314 4.51 -46.22 -0.16
C GLY A 314 4.30 -46.18 1.36
N LEU A 315 3.05 -46.19 1.82
CA LEU A 315 2.69 -46.17 3.25
C LEU A 315 2.73 -47.55 3.91
N ALA A 316 2.55 -48.64 3.15
CA ALA A 316 2.49 -50.02 3.66
C ALA A 316 3.77 -50.52 4.36
N GLN A 317 4.89 -49.79 4.25
CA GLN A 317 6.13 -50.09 4.99
C GLN A 317 6.12 -49.56 6.44
N ILE A 318 5.04 -48.88 6.86
CA ILE A 318 4.91 -48.23 8.18
C ILE A 318 3.61 -48.70 8.84
N PRO A 319 3.57 -48.95 10.16
CA PRO A 319 2.32 -49.19 10.89
C PRO A 319 1.35 -48.02 10.74
N GLN A 320 0.25 -48.25 10.03
CA GLN A 320 -0.74 -47.24 9.67
C GLN A 320 -2.13 -47.60 10.20
N LYS A 321 -2.94 -46.59 10.54
CA LYS A 321 -4.35 -46.74 10.91
C LYS A 321 -5.18 -45.68 10.19
N LEU A 322 -6.13 -46.13 9.38
CA LEU A 322 -6.98 -45.28 8.56
C LEU A 322 -8.23 -44.86 9.34
N TYR A 323 -8.61 -43.59 9.23
CA TYR A 323 -9.85 -43.04 9.78
C TYR A 323 -10.60 -42.29 8.68
N LYS A 324 -11.94 -42.37 8.66
CA LYS A 324 -12.77 -41.66 7.66
C LYS A 324 -12.73 -40.13 7.82
N TRP A 325 -12.51 -39.65 9.04
CA TRP A 325 -12.35 -38.24 9.39
C TRP A 325 -11.46 -38.11 10.64
N ILE A 326 -10.69 -37.03 10.75
CA ILE A 326 -9.77 -36.75 11.87
C ILE A 326 -9.84 -35.24 12.19
N PRO A 327 -9.89 -34.82 13.47
CA PRO A 327 -9.82 -33.41 13.85
C PRO A 327 -8.39 -32.86 13.66
N GLN A 328 -8.06 -32.41 12.45
CA GLN A 328 -6.68 -32.14 12.02
C GLN A 328 -5.93 -31.13 12.90
N ASN A 329 -6.46 -29.92 13.13
CA ASN A 329 -5.87 -28.94 14.08
C ASN A 329 -5.55 -29.50 15.46
N ASP A 330 -6.40 -30.42 15.96
CA ASP A 330 -6.28 -30.97 17.31
C ASP A 330 -5.21 -32.06 17.36
N LEU A 331 -5.10 -32.88 16.31
CA LEU A 331 -4.02 -33.87 16.16
C LEU A 331 -2.66 -33.20 15.87
N LEU A 332 -2.63 -32.13 15.05
CA LEU A 332 -1.44 -31.28 14.88
C LEU A 332 -1.12 -30.51 16.17
N GLY A 333 -2.08 -30.32 17.07
CA GLY A 333 -1.85 -29.80 18.42
C GLY A 333 -1.23 -30.77 19.42
N HIS A 334 -1.15 -32.06 19.09
CA HIS A 334 -0.69 -33.08 20.03
C HIS A 334 0.86 -33.14 20.12
N PRO A 335 1.47 -33.13 21.31
CA PRO A 335 2.94 -33.09 21.48
C PRO A 335 3.74 -34.25 20.85
N LYS A 336 3.09 -35.38 20.54
CA LYS A 336 3.71 -36.50 19.81
C LYS A 336 3.69 -36.35 18.28
N THR A 337 3.03 -35.36 17.72
CA THR A 337 2.96 -35.18 16.27
C THR A 337 4.26 -34.57 15.75
N ARG A 338 4.89 -35.22 14.76
CA ARG A 338 6.23 -34.88 14.26
C ARG A 338 6.25 -34.22 12.88
N ALA A 339 5.25 -34.52 12.06
CA ALA A 339 5.09 -33.94 10.71
C ALA A 339 3.64 -34.09 10.23
N VAL A 340 3.30 -33.31 9.20
CA VAL A 340 2.12 -33.54 8.36
C VAL A 340 2.55 -33.81 6.92
N ILE A 341 1.93 -34.79 6.28
CA ILE A 341 1.95 -35.02 4.83
C ILE A 341 0.58 -34.59 4.31
N THR A 342 0.52 -33.50 3.55
CA THR A 342 -0.73 -32.93 3.03
C THR A 342 -0.73 -32.84 1.50
N HIS A 343 -1.89 -32.60 0.88
CA HIS A 343 -2.03 -32.32 -0.54
C HIS A 343 -1.61 -30.89 -0.95
N GLY A 344 -0.86 -30.18 -0.10
CA GLY A 344 -0.61 -28.74 -0.25
C GLY A 344 -1.83 -27.86 0.04
N GLY A 345 -2.97 -28.45 0.41
CA GLY A 345 -4.18 -27.72 0.77
C GLY A 345 -3.97 -26.89 2.03
N THR A 346 -4.22 -25.59 1.90
CA THR A 346 -3.52 -24.60 2.73
C THR A 346 -3.94 -24.54 4.20
N ASN A 347 -5.11 -25.07 4.56
CA ASN A 347 -5.50 -25.23 5.97
C ASN A 347 -4.47 -26.08 6.74
N GLY A 348 -4.03 -27.21 6.17
CA GLY A 348 -3.00 -28.04 6.80
C GLY A 348 -1.62 -27.38 6.86
N ILE A 349 -1.32 -26.47 5.92
CA ILE A 349 -0.09 -25.67 5.94
C ILE A 349 -0.15 -24.66 7.09
N TYR A 350 -1.24 -23.88 7.21
CA TYR A 350 -1.37 -22.88 8.29
C TYR A 350 -1.49 -23.50 9.68
N GLU A 351 -2.24 -24.60 9.83
CA GLU A 351 -2.28 -25.37 11.10
C GLU A 351 -0.88 -25.89 11.48
N ALA A 352 -0.12 -26.42 10.53
CA ALA A 352 1.23 -26.92 10.81
C ALA A 352 2.23 -25.79 11.10
N ILE A 353 2.17 -24.68 10.36
CA ILE A 353 2.92 -23.44 10.66
C ILE A 353 2.63 -23.02 12.09
N TYR A 354 1.35 -22.82 12.45
CA TYR A 354 0.90 -22.42 13.79
C TYR A 354 1.44 -23.31 14.94
N ARG A 355 1.63 -24.61 14.67
CA ARG A 355 2.17 -25.58 15.64
C ARG A 355 3.70 -25.71 15.61
N GLY A 356 4.36 -25.16 14.59
CA GLY A 356 5.79 -25.31 14.36
C GLY A 356 6.18 -26.67 13.79
N ILE A 357 5.22 -27.36 13.17
CA ILE A 357 5.35 -28.74 12.68
C ILE A 357 5.84 -28.72 11.22
N PRO A 358 6.85 -29.54 10.88
CA PRO A 358 7.29 -29.77 9.51
C PRO A 358 6.15 -30.22 8.58
N VAL A 359 6.03 -29.55 7.44
CA VAL A 359 5.11 -29.91 6.36
C VAL A 359 5.88 -30.65 5.26
N VAL A 360 5.34 -31.79 4.84
CA VAL A 360 5.63 -32.45 3.57
C VAL A 360 4.37 -32.33 2.71
N SER A 361 4.54 -32.12 1.41
CA SER A 361 3.40 -31.89 0.51
C SER A 361 3.44 -32.75 -0.74
N ILE A 362 2.25 -33.19 -1.16
CA ILE A 362 1.96 -33.95 -2.38
C ILE A 362 0.90 -33.15 -3.17
N PRO A 363 1.27 -32.03 -3.81
CA PRO A 363 0.32 -31.15 -4.49
C PRO A 363 -0.46 -31.88 -5.60
N LEU A 364 -1.77 -31.66 -5.64
CA LEU A 364 -2.68 -32.30 -6.60
C LEU A 364 -3.21 -31.31 -7.66
N PHE A 365 -3.27 -30.02 -7.35
CA PHE A 365 -3.77 -28.94 -8.21
C PHE A 365 -2.72 -27.83 -8.36
N GLY A 366 -2.85 -26.99 -9.39
CA GLY A 366 -1.89 -25.92 -9.72
C GLY A 366 -1.58 -24.96 -8.56
N ASP A 367 -2.60 -24.49 -7.85
CA ASP A 367 -2.49 -23.64 -6.66
C ASP A 367 -1.72 -24.31 -5.52
N GLN A 368 -1.81 -25.64 -5.42
CA GLN A 368 -1.10 -26.40 -4.39
C GLN A 368 0.39 -26.58 -4.73
N PHE A 369 0.80 -26.48 -6.00
CA PHE A 369 2.24 -26.43 -6.33
C PHE A 369 2.85 -25.10 -5.87
N ASP A 370 2.14 -23.97 -6.08
CA ASP A 370 2.58 -22.64 -5.62
C ASP A 370 2.83 -22.65 -4.09
N ASN A 371 1.83 -23.06 -3.28
CA ASN A 371 1.90 -23.16 -1.81
C ASN A 371 3.12 -23.96 -1.27
N VAL A 372 3.72 -24.84 -2.10
CA VAL A 372 4.80 -25.76 -1.69
C VAL A 372 6.18 -25.22 -2.01
N VAL A 373 6.32 -24.41 -3.06
CA VAL A 373 7.59 -23.80 -3.43
C VAL A 373 8.04 -22.81 -2.36
N HIS A 374 7.09 -22.04 -1.80
CA HIS A 374 7.29 -21.08 -0.70
C HIS A 374 7.73 -21.71 0.64
N MET A 375 7.79 -23.05 0.76
CA MET A 375 8.27 -23.75 1.96
C MET A 375 9.72 -24.25 1.86
N LYS A 376 10.43 -24.04 0.75
CA LYS A 376 11.82 -24.51 0.56
C LYS A 376 12.78 -23.86 1.59
N PRO A 377 13.55 -24.63 2.39
CA PRO A 377 14.51 -24.07 3.33
C PRO A 377 15.77 -23.54 2.61
N LYS A 378 16.25 -22.36 3.03
CA LYS A 378 17.54 -21.79 2.60
C LYS A 378 18.72 -22.55 3.19
N GLY A 379 19.07 -23.67 2.57
CA GLY A 379 20.29 -24.44 2.85
C GLY A 379 20.75 -25.23 1.63
N PRO A 380 22.07 -25.45 1.45
CA PRO A 380 22.57 -26.21 0.31
C PRO A 380 22.31 -27.71 0.49
N GLY A 381 21.34 -28.27 -0.24
CA GLY A 381 21.30 -29.71 -0.51
C GLY A 381 20.06 -30.52 -0.09
N VAL A 382 18.85 -30.06 -0.43
CA VAL A 382 17.76 -31.00 -0.78
C VAL A 382 17.04 -30.49 -2.02
N ARG A 383 17.06 -31.26 -3.11
CA ARG A 383 16.19 -31.10 -4.28
C ARG A 383 15.36 -32.37 -4.40
N VAL A 384 14.03 -32.25 -4.38
CA VAL A 384 13.11 -33.40 -4.48
C VAL A 384 12.52 -33.42 -5.89
N ASP A 385 13.21 -34.11 -6.80
CA ASP A 385 12.76 -34.29 -8.16
C ASP A 385 11.65 -35.37 -8.20
N PHE A 386 10.41 -34.94 -8.45
CA PHE A 386 9.16 -35.71 -8.22
C PHE A 386 8.90 -36.89 -9.17
N LEU A 387 9.93 -37.44 -9.82
CA LEU A 387 9.83 -38.52 -10.82
C LEU A 387 10.75 -39.73 -10.54
N THR A 388 11.51 -39.75 -9.44
CA THR A 388 12.40 -40.88 -9.10
C THR A 388 12.27 -41.38 -7.66
N MET A 389 11.58 -42.52 -7.52
CA MET A 389 11.75 -43.59 -6.52
C MET A 389 11.65 -43.31 -4.99
N ALA A 390 10.71 -44.05 -4.40
CA ALA A 390 10.71 -44.71 -3.10
C ALA A 390 11.81 -44.46 -2.02
N SER A 391 11.34 -44.30 -0.78
CA SER A 391 11.95 -44.80 0.46
C SER A 391 13.44 -44.46 0.74
N THR A 392 13.70 -43.23 1.19
CA THR A 392 14.51 -42.93 2.40
C THR A 392 14.52 -41.43 2.72
N ASP A 393 14.51 -40.56 1.70
CA ASP A 393 14.66 -39.11 1.89
C ASP A 393 13.46 -38.42 2.55
N LEU A 394 12.26 -39.04 2.49
CA LEU A 394 11.03 -38.55 3.13
C LEU A 394 11.23 -38.31 4.64
N LEU A 395 12.01 -39.15 5.32
CA LEU A 395 12.35 -39.02 6.73
C LEU A 395 13.40 -37.92 7.01
N ARG A 396 14.18 -37.52 6.00
CA ARG A 396 15.22 -36.48 6.13
C ARG A 396 14.65 -35.06 5.95
N ALA A 397 13.53 -34.93 5.24
CA ALA A 397 12.81 -33.66 5.06
C ALA A 397 12.15 -33.12 6.35
N VAL A 398 11.94 -33.96 7.36
CA VAL A 398 11.17 -33.66 8.60
C VAL A 398 11.95 -32.78 9.61
N LYS A 399 12.98 -32.04 9.19
CA LYS A 399 13.75 -31.12 10.05
C LYS A 399 13.97 -29.76 9.40
N THR A 400 12.97 -28.89 9.51
CA THR A 400 13.02 -27.49 9.04
C THR A 400 12.81 -26.49 10.19
N GLU A 401 13.90 -25.83 10.58
CA GLU A 401 13.95 -24.84 11.67
C GLU A 401 12.97 -23.67 11.48
N ASN A 402 12.69 -23.32 10.21
CA ASN A 402 11.77 -22.25 9.81
C ASN A 402 10.38 -22.39 10.44
N ALA A 403 9.80 -23.60 10.52
CA ALA A 403 8.44 -23.79 11.03
C ALA A 403 8.30 -23.30 12.49
N MET A 404 9.29 -23.56 13.35
CA MET A 404 9.28 -23.09 14.75
C MET A 404 9.49 -21.58 14.91
N ARG A 405 9.98 -20.90 13.87
CA ARG A 405 10.09 -19.42 13.81
C ARG A 405 8.78 -18.79 13.30
N LEU A 406 8.05 -19.49 12.45
CA LEU A 406 6.75 -19.07 11.89
C LEU A 406 5.55 -19.45 12.78
N SER A 407 5.65 -20.47 13.66
CA SER A 407 4.59 -20.83 14.61
C SER A 407 4.23 -19.72 15.57
N ARG A 408 5.27 -19.12 16.12
CA ARG A 408 5.17 -17.94 16.94
C ARG A 408 4.63 -16.73 16.13
N ILE A 409 4.64 -16.74 14.77
CA ILE A 409 4.02 -15.70 13.87
C ILE A 409 2.48 -15.58 14.01
N HIS A 410 1.82 -16.38 14.85
CA HIS A 410 0.37 -16.29 15.06
C HIS A 410 -0.10 -16.17 16.54
N HIS A 411 0.78 -16.12 17.54
CA HIS A 411 0.38 -16.34 18.95
C HIS A 411 0.02 -15.10 19.81
N ASP A 412 0.35 -13.89 19.37
CA ASP A 412 0.14 -12.61 20.10
C ASP A 412 -0.23 -11.48 19.10
N GLN A 413 -1.08 -11.78 18.12
CA GLN A 413 -1.61 -10.70 17.28
C GLN A 413 -2.50 -9.85 18.19
N THR A 414 -2.21 -8.55 18.26
CA THR A 414 -2.91 -7.58 19.14
C THR A 414 -4.43 -7.65 19.02
N VAL A 415 -4.93 -8.03 17.84
CA VAL A 415 -6.26 -8.61 17.62
C VAL A 415 -6.10 -9.87 16.76
N LYS A 416 -6.74 -10.98 17.17
CA LYS A 416 -6.65 -12.26 16.44
C LYS A 416 -7.28 -12.15 15.04
N PRO A 417 -6.91 -13.00 14.06
CA PRO A 417 -7.51 -12.96 12.72
C PRO A 417 -9.05 -13.04 12.73
N LEU A 418 -9.63 -13.96 13.53
CA LEU A 418 -11.08 -14.09 13.67
C LEU A 418 -11.73 -12.84 14.27
N ASP A 419 -11.21 -12.36 15.40
CA ASP A 419 -11.68 -11.14 16.05
C ASP A 419 -11.68 -9.94 15.09
N ARG A 420 -10.67 -9.86 14.20
CA ARG A 420 -10.54 -8.81 13.18
C ARG A 420 -11.58 -8.95 12.05
N ALA A 421 -11.80 -10.15 11.54
CA ALA A 421 -12.82 -10.40 10.52
C ALA A 421 -14.23 -10.01 11.00
N VAL A 422 -14.54 -10.35 12.26
CA VAL A 422 -15.81 -10.00 12.91
C VAL A 422 -15.89 -8.48 13.11
N PHE A 423 -14.84 -7.84 13.65
CA PHE A 423 -14.76 -6.38 13.80
C PHE A 423 -15.05 -5.64 12.49
N CYS A 424 -14.52 -6.12 11.35
CA CYS A 424 -14.74 -5.46 10.07
C CYS A 424 -16.17 -5.62 9.52
N ILE A 425 -16.85 -6.72 9.83
CA ILE A 425 -18.28 -6.89 9.52
C ILE A 425 -19.11 -5.94 10.40
N GLU A 426 -18.84 -5.91 11.71
CA GLU A 426 -19.44 -4.96 12.66
C GLU A 426 -19.22 -3.49 12.24
N TYR A 427 -18.02 -3.15 11.78
CA TYR A 427 -17.65 -1.81 11.30
C TYR A 427 -18.49 -1.37 10.09
N VAL A 428 -18.64 -2.27 9.10
CA VAL A 428 -19.43 -2.03 7.88
C VAL A 428 -20.92 -1.92 8.21
N MET A 429 -21.42 -2.69 9.18
CA MET A 429 -22.78 -2.56 9.72
C MET A 429 -22.98 -1.20 10.42
N HIS A 430 -22.10 -0.84 11.38
CA HIS A 430 -22.19 0.37 12.19
C HIS A 430 -22.18 1.65 11.32
N HIS A 431 -21.27 1.72 10.35
CA HIS A 431 -21.10 2.87 9.47
C HIS A 431 -22.06 2.90 8.27
N LYS A 432 -22.90 1.86 8.08
CA LYS A 432 -23.77 1.69 6.89
C LYS A 432 -22.95 1.71 5.58
N GLY A 433 -21.85 0.97 5.57
CA GLY A 433 -20.85 0.92 4.50
C GLY A 433 -19.57 1.71 4.80
N ALA A 434 -18.53 1.49 3.99
CA ALA A 434 -17.19 2.07 4.17
C ALA A 434 -16.87 3.17 3.14
N LYS A 435 -17.83 4.08 2.85
CA LYS A 435 -17.73 5.07 1.75
C LYS A 435 -16.51 5.98 1.83
N HIS A 436 -16.07 6.32 3.04
CA HIS A 436 -14.89 7.14 3.35
C HIS A 436 -13.54 6.46 3.04
N LEU A 437 -13.53 5.14 2.84
CA LEU A 437 -12.33 4.38 2.43
C LEU A 437 -12.25 4.14 0.91
N ARG A 438 -13.31 4.45 0.15
CA ARG A 438 -13.33 4.31 -1.32
C ARG A 438 -12.34 5.29 -1.98
N VAL A 439 -11.29 4.75 -2.58
CA VAL A 439 -10.35 5.50 -3.45
C VAL A 439 -11.09 6.03 -4.69
N ALA A 440 -10.86 7.30 -5.06
CA ALA A 440 -11.48 7.95 -6.23
C ALA A 440 -11.07 7.35 -7.61
N ALA A 441 -10.16 6.37 -7.64
CA ALA A 441 -9.60 5.79 -8.86
C ALA A 441 -10.57 4.88 -9.68
N HIS A 442 -11.83 4.73 -9.25
CA HIS A 442 -12.82 3.84 -9.89
C HIS A 442 -13.12 4.17 -11.37
N ASP A 443 -12.97 5.42 -11.80
CA ASP A 443 -13.34 5.88 -13.15
C ASP A 443 -12.17 5.97 -14.15
N LEU A 444 -10.97 5.47 -13.81
CA LEU A 444 -9.76 5.62 -14.64
C LEU A 444 -9.36 4.34 -15.38
N THR A 445 -9.54 4.33 -16.70
CA THR A 445 -9.09 3.22 -17.56
C THR A 445 -7.58 3.22 -17.78
N TRP A 446 -6.89 2.32 -17.08
CA TRP A 446 -5.60 1.70 -17.44
C TRP A 446 -4.45 2.61 -17.95
N TYR A 447 -3.49 2.89 -17.07
CA TYR A 447 -2.12 2.39 -17.25
C TYR A 447 -1.33 2.35 -15.93
N GLN A 448 -0.67 1.22 -15.65
CA GLN A 448 0.41 0.96 -14.68
C GLN A 448 0.38 1.61 -13.28
N TYR A 449 0.35 0.78 -12.24
CA TYR A 449 1.19 0.97 -11.04
C TYR A 449 1.56 -0.37 -10.36
N HIS A 450 2.79 -0.40 -9.85
CA HIS A 450 3.47 -1.36 -8.96
C HIS A 450 4.51 -0.48 -8.20
N SER A 451 5.04 -0.74 -7.01
CA SER A 451 5.15 -1.89 -6.09
C SER A 451 5.65 -1.32 -4.73
N LEU A 452 5.82 -2.00 -3.58
CA LEU A 452 5.23 -3.21 -2.98
C LEU A 452 5.70 -3.33 -1.50
N ASP A 453 4.80 -3.57 -0.52
CA ASP A 453 4.83 -4.41 0.71
C ASP A 453 6.07 -4.54 1.69
N VAL A 454 6.07 -5.21 2.88
CA VAL A 454 5.08 -5.84 3.82
C VAL A 454 5.68 -5.95 5.24
N LEU A 455 4.87 -5.77 6.31
CA LEU A 455 4.88 -6.25 7.73
C LEU A 455 6.27 -6.23 8.48
N GLY A 456 6.57 -6.81 9.65
CA GLY A 456 5.86 -7.06 10.91
C GLY A 456 6.48 -8.22 11.74
N PHE A 457 5.67 -8.77 12.66
CA PHE A 457 5.74 -9.96 13.56
C PHE A 457 7.07 -10.66 13.94
N LEU A 458 7.32 -11.11 15.18
CA LEU A 458 6.47 -11.64 16.25
C LEU A 458 6.36 -10.82 17.59
N LEU A 459 5.26 -10.81 18.36
CA LEU A 459 4.45 -11.87 18.99
C LEU A 459 5.14 -12.58 20.19
N ALA A 460 4.59 -12.33 21.37
CA ALA A 460 4.82 -12.96 22.67
C ALA A 460 3.93 -14.22 22.90
N CYS A 461 3.29 -14.36 24.07
CA CYS A 461 2.41 -15.45 24.52
C CYS A 461 3.13 -16.83 24.76
N VAL A 462 2.77 -17.70 25.72
CA VAL A 462 1.68 -17.79 26.73
C VAL A 462 2.21 -18.58 27.97
N MET A 463 1.35 -18.87 28.96
CA MET A 463 1.32 -20.09 29.82
C MET A 463 2.18 -20.15 31.10
N SER A 464 1.86 -20.94 32.16
CA SER A 464 0.66 -21.78 32.50
C SER A 464 0.56 -22.02 34.02
N MET A 465 -0.54 -22.65 34.48
CA MET A 465 -1.05 -22.67 35.86
C MET A 465 -1.59 -24.08 36.27
N LYS A 466 -0.78 -24.99 36.87
CA LYS A 466 -1.20 -26.00 37.93
C LYS A 466 -0.21 -26.68 38.93
N ILE A 467 1.06 -26.35 39.11
CA ILE A 467 1.77 -25.18 38.60
C ILE A 467 0.96 -23.87 38.92
N THR A 468 -0.02 -23.92 39.85
CA THR A 468 -0.96 -22.83 40.22
C THR A 468 -0.78 -22.40 41.66
N ALA A 469 -0.19 -23.20 42.54
CA ALA A 469 0.07 -22.79 43.92
C ALA A 469 1.52 -22.32 44.03
N ALA A 470 2.46 -23.21 43.71
CA ALA A 470 3.87 -22.87 43.54
C ALA A 470 4.06 -21.80 42.43
N LEU A 471 3.36 -21.91 41.30
CA LEU A 471 3.21 -20.80 40.35
C LEU A 471 1.88 -20.01 40.49
N LEU A 472 1.24 -19.92 41.67
CA LEU A 472 0.58 -18.65 42.02
C LEU A 472 1.62 -17.69 42.55
N LEU A 473 2.62 -18.19 43.27
CA LEU A 473 3.75 -17.39 43.72
C LEU A 473 4.72 -17.11 42.56
N LEU A 474 5.10 -18.16 41.80
CA LEU A 474 5.89 -18.00 40.57
C LEU A 474 5.13 -17.34 39.42
N GLN A 475 3.79 -17.47 39.27
CA GLN A 475 3.05 -16.57 38.37
C GLN A 475 2.65 -15.25 39.01
N LEU A 476 2.74 -15.00 40.32
CA LEU A 476 2.80 -13.61 40.78
C LEU A 476 4.06 -12.97 40.15
N SER A 477 5.17 -13.70 40.07
CA SER A 477 6.33 -13.38 39.20
C SER A 477 6.27 -13.91 37.74
N SER A 478 5.07 -14.11 37.16
CA SER A 478 4.87 -14.33 35.69
C SER A 478 3.61 -13.65 35.12
N PHE A 479 2.75 -13.08 35.99
CA PHE A 479 1.70 -12.10 35.71
C PHE A 479 2.26 -10.68 35.83
N PHE A 480 3.19 -10.45 36.77
CA PHE A 480 4.42 -9.79 36.36
C PHE A 480 5.12 -10.73 35.38
N GLY A 481 4.73 -10.71 34.11
CA GLY A 481 5.57 -11.31 33.09
C GLY A 481 6.98 -10.73 33.24
N SER A 482 8.00 -11.47 32.83
CA SER A 482 9.26 -10.80 32.49
C SER A 482 8.97 -9.90 31.29
N GLY A 483 8.44 -8.71 31.55
CA GLY A 483 8.41 -7.61 30.62
C GLY A 483 9.84 -7.52 30.12
N SER A 484 10.03 -7.83 28.83
CA SER A 484 11.35 -7.93 28.25
C SER A 484 11.87 -6.51 28.15
N ALA A 485 12.46 -6.04 29.26
CA ALA A 485 13.01 -4.71 29.51
C ALA A 485 14.22 -4.45 28.62
N GLY A 486 13.99 -4.56 27.32
CA GLY A 486 14.96 -4.32 26.29
C GLY A 486 15.21 -2.83 26.20
N LYS A 487 16.47 -2.50 25.95
CA LYS A 487 16.99 -1.14 26.02
C LYS A 487 16.71 -0.44 24.70
N VAL A 488 15.97 0.67 24.74
CA VAL A 488 15.58 1.45 23.57
C VAL A 488 16.50 2.67 23.44
N LEU A 489 17.26 2.74 22.34
CA LEU A 489 18.02 3.94 22.00
C LEU A 489 17.14 4.86 21.13
N VAL A 490 17.14 6.16 21.40
CA VAL A 490 16.30 7.11 20.65
C VAL A 490 17.14 8.19 19.99
N TRP A 491 16.85 8.46 18.71
CA TRP A 491 17.37 9.57 17.92
C TRP A 491 16.25 10.57 17.56
N PRO A 492 16.02 11.58 18.41
CA PRO A 492 14.86 12.48 18.34
C PRO A 492 15.06 13.72 17.45
N VAL A 493 13.96 14.42 17.16
CA VAL A 493 13.91 15.77 16.57
C VAL A 493 13.19 16.72 17.54
N GLU A 494 13.53 18.01 17.53
CA GLU A 494 12.95 19.05 18.41
C GLU A 494 11.44 19.30 18.19
N PHE A 495 10.85 20.16 19.03
CA PHE A 495 9.50 20.72 18.92
C PHE A 495 8.39 19.65 18.89
N SER A 496 7.49 19.70 17.90
CA SER A 496 6.31 18.82 17.77
C SER A 496 6.67 17.36 17.48
N HIS A 497 7.85 17.10 16.92
CA HIS A 497 8.36 15.75 16.67
C HIS A 497 8.69 15.07 17.99
N TRP A 498 9.43 15.76 18.88
CA TRP A 498 9.65 15.32 20.26
C TRP A 498 8.34 15.06 21.00
N LEU A 499 7.40 16.00 20.98
CA LEU A 499 6.13 15.86 21.71
C LEU A 499 5.34 14.62 21.28
N ASN A 500 5.42 14.21 20.01
CA ASN A 500 4.78 12.99 19.54
C ASN A 500 5.58 11.73 19.94
N LEU A 501 6.90 11.74 19.73
CA LEU A 501 7.79 10.62 20.06
C LEU A 501 7.79 10.32 21.57
N ARG A 502 7.84 11.36 22.41
CA ARG A 502 7.79 11.28 23.88
C ARG A 502 6.60 10.46 24.40
N ILE A 503 5.43 10.53 23.75
CA ILE A 503 4.25 9.74 24.17
C ILE A 503 4.49 8.24 23.97
N ILE A 504 5.19 7.84 22.90
CA ILE A 504 5.62 6.46 22.67
C ILE A 504 6.65 6.04 23.74
N LEU A 505 7.63 6.91 24.03
CA LEU A 505 8.68 6.64 25.02
C LEU A 505 8.12 6.49 26.44
N GLU A 506 7.20 7.37 26.86
CA GLU A 506 6.55 7.28 28.17
C GLU A 506 5.78 5.96 28.33
N GLU A 507 5.14 5.46 27.26
CA GLU A 507 4.42 4.18 27.31
C GLU A 507 5.38 2.97 27.33
N LEU A 508 6.50 3.03 26.59
CA LEU A 508 7.58 2.03 26.71
C LEU A 508 8.15 1.98 28.14
N VAL A 509 8.39 3.14 28.77
CA VAL A 509 8.84 3.22 30.17
C VAL A 509 7.78 2.65 31.13
N LYS A 510 6.49 2.94 30.93
CA LYS A 510 5.38 2.34 31.71
C LYS A 510 5.32 0.80 31.60
N LYS A 511 5.72 0.25 30.44
CA LYS A 511 5.86 -1.19 30.19
C LYS A 511 7.17 -1.80 30.73
N GLY A 512 8.04 -0.98 31.34
CA GLY A 512 9.28 -1.43 31.98
C GLY A 512 10.50 -1.44 31.05
N HIS A 513 10.45 -0.77 29.89
CA HIS A 513 11.62 -0.61 29.03
C HIS A 513 12.55 0.50 29.56
N GLU A 514 13.86 0.22 29.55
CA GLU A 514 14.87 1.26 29.68
C GLU A 514 14.92 2.08 28.37
N VAL A 515 14.74 3.40 28.46
CA VAL A 515 14.74 4.30 27.30
C VAL A 515 15.82 5.36 27.48
N THR A 516 16.81 5.36 26.58
CA THR A 516 17.89 6.35 26.54
C THR A 516 17.76 7.23 25.29
N VAL A 517 17.59 8.53 25.50
CA VAL A 517 17.43 9.53 24.43
C VAL A 517 18.76 10.22 24.18
N LEU A 518 19.26 10.17 22.94
CA LEU A 518 20.42 10.94 22.52
C LEU A 518 20.04 12.41 22.37
N ARG A 519 20.82 13.31 23.00
CA ARG A 519 20.56 14.75 23.03
C ARG A 519 21.81 15.55 22.67
N PRO A 520 21.79 16.38 21.61
CA PRO A 520 22.76 17.45 21.44
C PRO A 520 22.65 18.47 22.60
N SER A 521 23.78 18.93 23.13
CA SER A 521 23.83 19.90 24.24
C SER A 521 23.10 21.23 23.99
N VAL A 522 22.79 21.55 22.72
CA VAL A 522 22.09 22.77 22.31
C VAL A 522 20.56 22.66 22.33
N TYR A 523 19.98 21.46 22.26
CA TYR A 523 18.52 21.29 22.14
C TYR A 523 17.77 21.79 23.38
N PHE A 524 16.64 22.47 23.14
CA PHE A 524 15.96 23.28 24.16
C PHE A 524 14.46 23.00 24.30
N SER A 525 13.84 22.24 23.38
CA SER A 525 12.43 21.85 23.47
C SER A 525 12.15 20.69 24.44
N TYR A 526 13.20 20.14 25.07
CA TYR A 526 13.11 19.08 26.08
C TYR A 526 12.91 19.65 27.48
N ASP A 527 11.65 19.69 27.93
CA ASP A 527 11.33 19.73 29.36
C ASP A 527 11.94 18.50 30.06
N ILE A 528 13.04 18.73 30.78
CA ILE A 528 13.64 17.74 31.68
C ILE A 528 12.78 17.69 32.96
N ASP A 529 11.66 16.99 32.86
CA ASP A 529 10.87 16.68 34.04
C ASP A 529 11.58 15.57 34.82
N ASN A 530 12.18 15.94 35.96
CA ASN A 530 12.89 15.04 36.88
C ASN A 530 12.01 13.91 37.46
N THR A 531 10.69 13.91 37.19
CA THR A 531 9.80 12.80 37.52
C THR A 531 9.68 11.74 36.42
N SER A 532 10.21 12.00 35.21
CA SER A 532 10.22 11.04 34.10
C SER A 532 11.39 10.05 34.22
N ALA A 533 11.11 8.75 34.07
CA ALA A 533 12.14 7.70 34.04
C ALA A 533 12.68 7.46 32.60
N ILE A 534 12.81 8.53 31.82
CA ILE A 534 13.50 8.54 30.52
C ILE A 534 14.91 9.06 30.76
N GLU A 535 15.93 8.29 30.38
CA GLU A 535 17.32 8.73 30.49
C GLU A 535 17.70 9.62 29.31
N PHE A 536 18.47 10.68 29.56
CA PHE A 536 18.95 11.59 28.51
C PHE A 536 20.48 11.56 28.43
N GLU A 537 21.00 10.95 27.36
CA GLU A 537 22.43 10.94 27.08
C GLU A 537 22.81 12.19 26.30
N THR A 538 23.33 13.18 27.02
CA THR A 538 23.68 14.50 26.44
C THR A 538 25.11 14.50 25.93
N TYR A 539 25.30 14.82 24.64
CA TYR A 539 26.61 14.92 24.00
C TYR A 539 26.89 16.37 23.54
N PRO A 540 28.17 16.82 23.53
CA PRO A 540 28.52 18.16 23.10
C PRO A 540 28.28 18.33 21.59
N ALA A 541 27.61 19.41 21.20
CA ALA A 541 27.45 19.81 19.81
C ALA A 541 28.46 20.90 19.41
N SER A 542 28.74 21.03 18.11
CA SER A 542 29.70 21.99 17.53
C SER A 542 29.22 23.45 17.51
N PHE A 543 27.97 23.72 17.87
CA PHE A 543 27.35 25.05 17.88
C PHE A 543 26.96 25.48 19.31
N SER A 544 26.71 26.77 19.51
CA SER A 544 26.06 27.24 20.74
C SER A 544 24.54 27.10 20.66
N ARG A 545 23.87 27.14 21.83
CA ARG A 545 22.41 27.09 21.91
C ARG A 545 21.75 28.34 21.30
N THR A 546 22.39 29.50 21.42
CA THR A 546 21.90 30.74 20.80
C THR A 546 21.94 30.65 19.28
N ASP A 547 22.97 30.05 18.70
CA ASP A 547 23.04 29.83 17.23
C ASP A 547 21.89 28.92 16.77
N ALA A 548 21.53 27.90 17.56
CA ALA A 548 20.40 27.01 17.29
C ALA A 548 19.04 27.72 17.39
N GLU A 549 18.84 28.53 18.42
CA GLU A 549 17.61 29.31 18.63
C GLU A 549 17.41 30.37 17.52
N GLU A 550 18.48 31.05 17.08
CA GLU A 550 18.46 32.00 15.97
C GLU A 550 18.26 31.30 14.61
N PHE A 551 18.96 30.19 14.35
CA PHE A 551 18.81 29.36 13.15
C PHE A 551 17.36 28.91 12.93
N PHE A 552 16.73 28.29 13.93
CA PHE A 552 15.35 27.83 13.80
C PHE A 552 14.39 29.00 13.62
N LYS A 553 14.62 30.12 14.33
CA LYS A 553 13.81 31.32 14.18
C LYS A 553 13.90 31.89 12.75
N GLU A 554 15.09 32.02 12.16
CA GLU A 554 15.25 32.52 10.79
C GLU A 554 14.57 31.60 9.76
N ALA A 555 14.74 30.28 9.91
CA ALA A 555 14.08 29.29 9.05
C ALA A 555 12.55 29.41 9.11
N PHE A 556 11.96 29.50 10.32
CA PHE A 556 10.51 29.68 10.48
C PHE A 556 10.03 31.05 10.00
N ASP A 557 10.75 32.15 10.26
CA ASP A 557 10.40 33.49 9.77
C ASP A 557 10.40 33.54 8.23
N LYS A 558 11.40 32.94 7.56
CA LYS A 558 11.43 32.79 6.09
C LYS A 558 10.26 31.95 5.58
N HIS A 559 10.01 30.79 6.20
CA HIS A 559 8.89 29.91 5.84
C HIS A 559 7.51 30.59 5.95
N ILE A 560 7.31 31.41 7.00
CA ILE A 560 6.04 32.08 7.27
C ILE A 560 5.89 33.36 6.47
N TYR A 561 6.93 34.20 6.38
CA TYR A 561 6.80 35.57 5.88
C TYR A 561 7.42 35.84 4.50
N GLU A 562 8.28 34.98 3.98
CA GLU A 562 8.97 35.20 2.69
C GLU A 562 8.60 34.18 1.62
N LEU A 563 8.55 32.90 1.98
CA LEU A 563 8.25 31.80 1.08
C LEU A 563 6.86 31.92 0.41
N PRO A 564 5.77 32.34 1.11
CA PRO A 564 4.44 32.49 0.48
C PRO A 564 4.32 33.68 -0.49
N LYS A 565 5.33 34.57 -0.55
CA LYS A 565 5.37 35.69 -1.50
C LYS A 565 6.05 35.34 -2.83
N GLN A 566 6.65 34.16 -2.94
CA GLN A 566 7.44 33.77 -4.10
C GLN A 566 6.59 33.36 -5.31
N SER A 567 7.16 33.53 -6.50
CA SER A 567 6.65 32.83 -7.70
C SER A 567 6.87 31.33 -7.57
N PHE A 568 6.17 30.50 -8.36
CA PHE A 568 6.32 29.03 -8.32
C PHE A 568 7.78 28.57 -8.37
N LEU A 569 8.61 29.15 -9.25
CA LEU A 569 10.03 28.81 -9.33
C LEU A 569 10.83 29.36 -8.13
N GLY A 570 10.54 30.58 -7.68
CA GLY A 570 11.17 31.17 -6.50
C GLY A 570 10.89 30.38 -5.21
N TYR A 571 9.69 29.82 -5.08
CA TYR A 571 9.30 28.93 -3.99
C TYR A 571 10.21 27.71 -3.92
N PHE A 572 10.42 27.00 -5.04
CA PHE A 572 11.30 25.82 -5.06
C PHE A 572 12.77 26.16 -4.86
N LEU A 573 13.24 27.31 -5.34
CA LEU A 573 14.62 27.76 -5.12
C LEU A 573 14.88 28.13 -3.65
N MET A 574 13.98 28.91 -3.02
CA MET A 574 14.08 29.27 -1.60
C MET A 574 13.92 28.06 -0.69
N LEU A 575 13.02 27.13 -1.02
CA LEU A 575 12.83 25.88 -0.28
C LEU A 575 14.06 24.95 -0.41
N GLN A 576 14.72 24.94 -1.57
CA GLN A 576 15.99 24.23 -1.76
C GLN A 576 17.14 24.82 -0.93
N GLU A 577 17.21 26.15 -0.84
CA GLU A 577 18.20 26.85 -0.02
C GLU A 577 18.02 26.52 1.48
N LEU A 578 16.79 26.63 1.97
CA LEU A 578 16.42 26.27 3.35
C LEU A 578 16.78 24.82 3.68
N PHE A 579 16.37 23.85 2.85
CA PHE A 579 16.67 22.44 3.13
C PHE A 579 18.15 22.08 3.06
N LEU A 580 18.95 22.69 2.16
CA LEU A 580 20.40 22.44 2.17
C LEU A 580 21.07 23.00 3.41
N PHE A 581 20.60 24.14 3.91
CA PHE A 581 21.08 24.75 5.14
C PHE A 581 20.71 23.91 6.38
N GLU A 582 19.46 23.41 6.45
CA GLU A 582 19.04 22.42 7.46
C GLU A 582 19.86 21.12 7.38
N SER A 583 20.05 20.58 6.18
CA SER A 583 20.83 19.36 5.94
C SER A 583 22.27 19.48 6.41
N ASP A 584 22.94 20.60 6.12
CA ASP A 584 24.32 20.81 6.54
C ASP A 584 24.38 20.91 8.08
N TYR A 585 23.42 21.60 8.73
CA TYR A 585 23.31 21.70 10.18
C TYR A 585 23.05 20.33 10.85
N PHE A 586 22.19 19.51 10.26
CA PHE A 586 21.88 18.14 10.70
C PHE A 586 23.09 17.20 10.59
N GLU A 587 23.93 17.36 9.57
CA GLU A 587 25.15 16.56 9.41
C GLU A 587 26.15 16.81 10.54
N HIS A 588 26.24 18.04 11.05
CA HIS A 588 27.07 18.36 12.21
C HIS A 588 26.62 17.60 13.47
N PHE A 589 25.32 17.55 13.79
CA PHE A 589 24.84 16.77 14.94
C PHE A 589 25.13 15.27 14.82
N CYS A 590 25.07 14.70 13.62
CA CYS A 590 25.43 13.30 13.41
C CYS A 590 26.95 13.07 13.51
N LYS A 591 27.77 14.00 13.01
CA LYS A 591 29.24 13.99 13.19
C LYS A 591 29.65 14.08 14.65
N ASP A 592 29.07 15.01 15.40
CA ASP A 592 29.37 15.23 16.82
C ASP A 592 29.04 13.99 17.67
N ALA A 593 27.96 13.25 17.33
CA ALA A 593 27.63 11.98 17.96
C ALA A 593 28.60 10.85 17.54
N VAL A 594 28.75 10.61 16.24
CA VAL A 594 29.44 9.42 15.70
C VAL A 594 30.96 9.49 15.85
N LEU A 595 31.55 10.69 15.83
CA LEU A 595 32.99 10.88 16.03
C LEU A 595 33.39 10.91 17.51
N ASN A 596 32.42 11.07 18.43
CA ASN A 596 32.67 11.02 19.86
C ASN A 596 32.92 9.57 20.33
N LYS A 597 34.19 9.22 20.47
CA LYS A 597 34.66 7.89 20.88
C LYS A 597 34.15 7.46 22.25
N GLU A 598 33.96 8.39 23.19
CA GLU A 598 33.46 8.09 24.53
C GLU A 598 31.97 7.70 24.46
N LEU A 599 31.16 8.52 23.80
CA LEU A 599 29.75 8.23 23.54
C LEU A 599 29.59 6.90 22.79
N MET A 600 30.26 6.71 21.66
CA MET A 600 30.12 5.49 20.86
C MET A 600 30.59 4.23 21.60
N THR A 601 31.62 4.33 22.46
CA THR A 601 32.03 3.22 23.35
C THR A 601 30.94 2.92 24.39
N LYS A 602 30.34 3.95 25.00
CA LYS A 602 29.25 3.81 25.97
C LYS A 602 28.01 3.18 25.31
N LEU A 603 27.58 3.66 24.15
CA LEU A 603 26.41 3.12 23.43
C LEU A 603 26.61 1.65 23.01
N HIS A 604 27.81 1.28 22.56
CA HIS A 604 28.15 -0.11 22.26
C HIS A 604 28.10 -1.00 23.52
N ASN A 605 28.60 -0.51 24.66
CA ASN A 605 28.61 -1.24 25.92
C ASN A 605 27.22 -1.37 26.57
N SER A 606 26.32 -0.40 26.36
CA SER A 606 24.92 -0.48 26.84
C SER A 606 24.12 -1.62 26.22
N ARG A 607 24.48 -2.06 25.00
CA ARG A 607 23.82 -3.14 24.23
C ARG A 607 22.31 -2.96 24.09
N PHE A 608 21.92 -1.94 23.34
CA PHE A 608 20.53 -1.66 23.00
C PHE A 608 19.88 -2.76 22.14
N ASP A 609 18.55 -2.89 22.24
CA ASP A 609 17.75 -3.90 21.54
C ASP A 609 17.08 -3.39 20.26
N VAL A 610 16.91 -2.06 20.14
CA VAL A 610 16.36 -1.34 18.99
C VAL A 610 16.80 0.13 19.03
N LEU A 611 16.86 0.77 17.87
CA LEU A 611 16.93 2.22 17.73
C LEU A 611 15.60 2.76 17.19
N VAL A 612 15.01 3.75 17.86
CA VAL A 612 13.82 4.48 17.39
C VAL A 612 14.24 5.88 16.96
N ALA A 613 14.00 6.24 15.70
CA ALA A 613 14.45 7.52 15.13
C ALA A 613 13.31 8.30 14.46
N ASP A 614 13.42 9.62 14.42
CA ASP A 614 12.68 10.43 13.44
C ASP A 614 13.61 10.72 12.25
N PRO A 615 13.32 10.19 11.05
CA PRO A 615 14.26 10.26 9.92
C PRO A 615 14.41 11.67 9.33
N PHE A 616 13.62 12.65 9.80
CA PHE A 616 13.79 14.05 9.40
C PHE A 616 15.19 14.60 9.79
N LEU A 617 15.83 14.03 10.81
CA LEU A 617 17.24 14.23 11.18
C LEU A 617 18.04 12.95 10.89
N PRO A 618 18.74 12.83 9.74
CA PRO A 618 19.52 11.63 9.44
C PRO A 618 20.65 11.39 10.43
N CYS A 619 20.69 10.18 11.00
CA CYS A 619 21.82 9.57 11.72
C CYS A 619 21.42 8.23 12.33
N GLY A 620 20.15 8.06 12.70
CA GLY A 620 19.64 6.87 13.39
C GLY A 620 19.96 5.57 12.65
N GLU A 621 19.90 5.59 11.31
CA GLU A 621 20.29 4.47 10.45
C GLU A 621 21.79 4.20 10.39
N LEU A 622 22.63 5.24 10.53
CA LEU A 622 24.09 5.08 10.66
C LEU A 622 24.44 4.51 12.04
N LEU A 623 23.84 5.04 13.11
CA LEU A 623 24.00 4.53 14.48
C LEU A 623 23.52 3.08 14.60
N ALA A 624 22.37 2.73 14.02
CA ALA A 624 21.85 1.36 13.98
C ALA A 624 22.79 0.39 13.26
N GLU A 625 23.37 0.81 12.12
CA GLU A 625 24.36 0.01 11.39
C GLU A 625 25.72 -0.08 12.11
N ILE A 626 26.16 0.94 12.86
CA ILE A 626 27.39 0.83 13.67
C ILE A 626 27.17 -0.12 14.85
N LEU A 627 26.06 0.05 15.58
CA LEU A 627 25.72 -0.74 16.77
C LEU A 627 25.16 -2.15 16.45
N LYS A 628 24.86 -2.42 15.17
CA LYS A 628 24.20 -3.65 14.67
C LYS A 628 22.86 -3.95 15.33
N ILE A 629 22.09 -2.90 15.63
CA ILE A 629 20.75 -2.99 16.23
C ILE A 629 19.65 -2.74 15.18
N PRO A 630 18.44 -3.30 15.35
CA PRO A 630 17.29 -3.01 14.50
C PRO A 630 16.85 -1.53 14.54
N LEU A 631 16.11 -1.08 13.52
CA LEU A 631 15.72 0.32 13.35
C LEU A 631 14.22 0.49 13.12
N VAL A 632 13.57 1.34 13.90
CA VAL A 632 12.18 1.79 13.69
C VAL A 632 12.17 3.29 13.46
N TYR A 633 11.55 3.74 12.37
CA TYR A 633 11.31 5.16 12.13
C TYR A 633 9.93 5.61 12.63
N SER A 634 9.82 6.88 13.03
CA SER A 634 8.57 7.58 13.32
C SER A 634 8.50 8.87 12.51
N LEU A 635 7.67 8.92 11.47
CA LEU A 635 7.66 9.97 10.43
C LEU A 635 6.26 10.54 10.17
N ARG A 636 6.15 11.80 9.73
CA ARG A 636 4.89 12.39 9.21
C ARG A 636 4.78 12.27 7.69
N PHE A 637 5.79 12.76 6.98
CA PHE A 637 6.16 12.51 5.59
C PHE A 637 7.51 13.19 5.31
N PHE A 638 8.13 12.92 4.16
CA PHE A 638 9.10 13.81 3.53
C PHE A 638 8.46 14.66 2.41
N PRO A 639 9.02 15.84 2.06
CA PRO A 639 8.62 16.58 0.87
C PRO A 639 8.63 15.67 -0.37
N GLY A 640 7.57 15.71 -1.18
CA GLY A 640 7.43 14.83 -2.32
C GLY A 640 7.14 13.34 -2.02
N PHE A 641 7.07 12.96 -0.74
CA PHE A 641 7.23 11.58 -0.25
C PHE A 641 8.55 10.91 -0.72
N LYS A 642 9.64 11.69 -0.81
CA LYS A 642 10.87 11.28 -1.53
C LYS A 642 11.47 9.98 -0.98
N TYR A 643 11.80 9.92 0.31
CA TYR A 643 12.47 8.75 0.88
C TYR A 643 11.50 7.59 1.17
N GLU A 644 10.21 7.84 1.37
CA GLU A 644 9.20 6.80 1.44
C GLU A 644 9.08 6.04 0.12
N LYS A 645 9.00 6.75 -1.02
CA LYS A 645 8.98 6.14 -2.36
C LYS A 645 10.27 5.39 -2.68
N TYR A 646 11.42 6.05 -2.52
CA TYR A 646 12.69 5.56 -3.09
C TYR A 646 13.55 4.71 -2.14
N SER A 647 13.53 4.99 -0.84
CA SER A 647 14.26 4.19 0.17
C SER A 647 13.34 3.17 0.82
N GLY A 648 12.14 3.60 1.20
CA GLY A 648 11.08 2.77 1.78
C GLY A 648 10.38 1.86 0.77
N GLY A 649 10.27 2.24 -0.51
CA GLY A 649 9.59 1.47 -1.55
C GLY A 649 8.07 1.70 -1.64
N LEU A 650 7.52 2.73 -0.99
CA LEU A 650 6.09 2.98 -0.85
C LEU A 650 5.42 3.39 -2.19
N PRO A 651 4.46 2.61 -2.73
CA PRO A 651 3.77 2.93 -3.97
C PRO A 651 2.75 4.07 -3.78
N LEU A 652 3.07 5.25 -4.31
CA LEU A 652 2.21 6.44 -4.25
C LEU A 652 1.84 6.93 -5.66
N PRO A 653 0.72 6.47 -6.25
CA PRO A 653 0.36 6.80 -7.64
C PRO A 653 -0.11 8.26 -7.80
N PRO A 654 0.62 9.14 -8.53
CA PRO A 654 0.25 10.55 -8.67
C PRO A 654 -0.95 10.81 -9.59
N SER A 655 -1.59 9.74 -10.08
CA SER A 655 -2.87 9.79 -10.78
C SER A 655 -4.06 10.04 -9.85
N TYR A 656 -3.95 9.74 -8.56
CA TYR A 656 -4.98 10.02 -7.54
C TYR A 656 -4.42 10.34 -6.15
N VAL A 657 -3.17 9.99 -5.83
CA VAL A 657 -2.53 10.43 -4.58
C VAL A 657 -1.99 11.85 -4.79
N PRO A 658 -2.48 12.87 -4.06
CA PRO A 658 -1.86 14.19 -4.06
C PRO A 658 -0.49 14.09 -3.36
N VAL A 659 0.55 14.62 -3.98
CA VAL A 659 1.91 14.59 -3.40
C VAL A 659 1.99 15.53 -2.19
N ALA A 660 2.75 15.16 -1.16
CA ALA A 660 2.94 15.97 0.03
C ALA A 660 3.39 17.39 -0.33
N LEU A 661 2.76 18.40 0.30
CA LEU A 661 2.95 19.84 0.03
C LEU A 661 2.45 20.32 -1.34
N SER A 662 1.45 19.65 -1.92
CA SER A 662 0.78 20.12 -3.16
C SER A 662 -0.52 20.89 -2.91
N GLU A 663 -1.08 20.82 -1.70
CA GLU A 663 -2.41 21.35 -1.34
C GLU A 663 -3.59 20.74 -2.15
N LEU A 664 -3.37 19.61 -2.84
CA LEU A 664 -4.38 18.93 -3.64
C LEU A 664 -5.16 17.87 -2.84
N SER A 665 -6.28 17.40 -3.40
CA SER A 665 -7.09 16.31 -2.85
C SER A 665 -6.92 14.99 -3.62
N ASP A 666 -7.55 13.91 -3.17
CA ASP A 666 -7.66 12.66 -3.95
C ASP A 666 -8.52 12.81 -5.23
N ARG A 667 -9.32 13.87 -5.33
CA ARG A 667 -10.31 14.11 -6.40
C ARG A 667 -9.88 15.21 -7.36
N MET A 668 -8.66 15.08 -7.88
CA MET A 668 -8.07 16.01 -8.85
C MET A 668 -8.75 15.96 -10.23
N THR A 669 -9.10 17.14 -10.77
CA THR A 669 -9.38 17.34 -12.20
C THR A 669 -8.15 17.04 -13.06
N PHE A 670 -8.30 17.04 -14.39
CA PHE A 670 -7.15 16.81 -15.29
C PHE A 670 -6.02 17.86 -15.11
N MET A 671 -6.35 19.13 -14.88
CA MET A 671 -5.34 20.17 -14.63
C MET A 671 -4.65 20.01 -13.29
N GLU A 672 -5.39 19.67 -12.23
CA GLU A 672 -4.79 19.37 -10.92
C GLU A 672 -3.90 18.12 -10.98
N ARG A 673 -4.25 17.09 -11.77
CA ARG A 673 -3.35 15.94 -12.00
C ARG A 673 -2.08 16.32 -12.77
N VAL A 674 -2.14 17.28 -13.68
CA VAL A 674 -0.95 17.84 -14.36
C VAL A 674 -0.09 18.62 -13.35
N GLN A 675 -0.71 19.44 -12.50
CA GLN A 675 -0.03 20.16 -11.41
C GLN A 675 0.62 19.19 -10.41
N ASN A 676 -0.08 18.13 -10.00
CA ASN A 676 0.45 17.06 -9.13
C ASN A 676 1.68 16.38 -9.75
N LEU A 677 1.63 16.07 -11.04
CA LEU A 677 2.78 15.51 -11.76
C LEU A 677 3.95 16.50 -11.83
N ILE A 678 3.71 17.79 -12.02
CA ILE A 678 4.76 18.83 -11.99
C ILE A 678 5.38 18.93 -10.58
N TYR A 679 4.58 18.88 -9.50
CA TYR A 679 5.10 18.84 -8.14
C TYR A 679 5.95 17.59 -7.89
N VAL A 680 5.51 16.41 -8.32
CA VAL A 680 6.28 15.16 -8.22
C VAL A 680 7.62 15.28 -8.94
N LEU A 681 7.63 15.78 -10.19
CA LEU A 681 8.88 15.99 -10.93
C LEU A 681 9.80 17.02 -10.25
N SER A 682 9.23 18.07 -9.66
CA SER A 682 9.99 19.09 -8.91
C SER A 682 10.63 18.50 -7.66
N PHE A 683 9.88 17.74 -6.85
CA PHE A 683 10.40 17.09 -5.64
C PHE A 683 11.37 15.94 -5.92
N ASP A 684 11.22 15.24 -7.04
CA ASP A 684 12.06 14.08 -7.34
C ASP A 684 13.37 14.49 -8.01
N PHE A 685 13.34 15.43 -8.97
CA PHE A 685 14.51 15.81 -9.77
C PHE A 685 15.17 17.15 -9.41
N TRP A 686 14.41 18.14 -8.94
CA TRP A 686 14.95 19.49 -8.69
C TRP A 686 15.25 19.75 -7.22
N LEU A 687 14.37 19.28 -6.32
CA LEU A 687 14.53 19.47 -4.89
C LEU A 687 15.27 18.30 -4.23
N GLN A 688 16.30 18.62 -3.45
CA GLN A 688 17.06 17.71 -2.61
C GLN A 688 16.95 18.22 -1.18
N MET A 689 16.20 17.51 -0.34
CA MET A 689 16.08 17.89 1.08
C MET A 689 17.40 17.72 1.82
N PHE A 690 18.18 16.70 1.46
CA PHE A 690 19.52 16.48 2.01
C PHE A 690 20.59 16.71 0.94
N ASN A 691 21.75 17.19 1.39
CA ASN A 691 22.97 17.32 0.60
C ASN A 691 23.56 15.92 0.36
N GLU A 692 22.89 15.11 -0.47
CA GLU A 692 23.15 13.65 -0.58
C GLU A 692 24.60 13.34 -0.92
N LYS A 693 25.30 14.20 -1.67
CA LYS A 693 26.74 14.03 -1.94
C LYS A 693 27.57 14.06 -0.64
N ARG A 694 27.29 15.01 0.25
CA ARG A 694 28.02 15.24 1.52
C ARG A 694 27.71 14.12 2.52
N TRP A 695 26.44 13.76 2.66
CA TRP A 695 25.97 12.62 3.46
C TRP A 695 26.51 11.27 2.96
N ASN A 696 26.44 10.97 1.66
CA ASN A 696 26.97 9.72 1.09
C ASN A 696 28.48 9.60 1.27
N GLN A 697 29.23 10.72 1.16
CA GLN A 697 30.65 10.74 1.47
C GLN A 697 30.89 10.43 2.95
N PHE A 698 30.23 11.15 3.87
CA PHE A 698 30.37 10.94 5.31
C PHE A 698 30.01 9.49 5.74
N TYR A 699 28.91 8.94 5.22
CA TYR A 699 28.51 7.55 5.52
C TYR A 699 29.51 6.54 4.97
N SER A 700 30.11 6.81 3.80
CA SER A 700 31.15 5.95 3.22
C SER A 700 32.48 6.03 3.99
N GLU A 701 32.84 7.21 4.51
CA GLU A 701 34.03 7.42 5.35
C GLU A 701 33.90 6.69 6.69
N ILE A 702 32.75 6.81 7.37
CA ILE A 702 32.50 6.15 8.66
C ILE A 702 32.41 4.61 8.54
N LEU A 703 31.74 4.10 7.50
CA LEU A 703 31.50 2.66 7.34
C LEU A 703 32.61 1.94 6.54
N GLY A 704 33.62 2.66 6.04
CA GLY A 704 34.75 2.10 5.30
C GLY A 704 34.40 1.44 3.96
N ARG A 705 33.19 1.67 3.44
CA ARG A 705 32.67 1.11 2.19
C ARG A 705 31.77 2.13 1.49
N PRO A 706 31.65 2.12 0.14
CA PRO A 706 30.63 2.89 -0.56
C PRO A 706 29.24 2.59 0.02
N THR A 707 28.59 3.65 0.50
CA THR A 707 27.29 3.62 1.18
C THR A 707 26.52 4.89 0.83
N THR A 708 25.20 4.82 0.66
CA THR A 708 24.36 6.00 0.47
C THR A 708 23.35 6.19 1.60
N LEU A 709 22.95 7.44 1.86
CA LEU A 709 21.88 7.78 2.79
C LEU A 709 20.59 7.02 2.46
N SER A 710 20.20 6.97 1.18
CA SER A 710 19.02 6.23 0.72
C SER A 710 19.13 4.70 0.94
N GLU A 711 20.31 4.10 0.73
CA GLU A 711 20.57 2.69 1.08
C GLU A 711 20.34 2.44 2.58
N MET A 712 20.79 3.38 3.43
CA MET A 712 20.70 3.26 4.87
C MET A 712 19.29 3.48 5.40
N MET A 713 18.58 4.50 4.93
CA MET A 713 17.16 4.74 5.29
C MET A 713 16.28 3.56 4.86
N GLY A 714 16.58 2.94 3.71
CA GLY A 714 15.91 1.73 3.22
C GLY A 714 16.16 0.45 4.03
N LYS A 715 16.93 0.50 5.13
CA LYS A 715 17.13 -0.62 6.07
C LYS A 715 16.22 -0.59 7.30
N ALA A 716 15.41 0.46 7.49
CA ALA A 716 14.47 0.51 8.60
C ALA A 716 13.50 -0.68 8.55
N ASP A 717 13.35 -1.36 9.69
CA ASP A 717 12.54 -2.56 9.86
C ASP A 717 11.04 -2.21 9.86
N ILE A 718 10.65 -1.09 10.48
CA ILE A 718 9.27 -0.56 10.48
C ILE A 718 9.30 0.98 10.34
N TRP A 719 8.33 1.53 9.61
CA TRP A 719 8.06 2.95 9.46
C TRP A 719 6.71 3.28 10.13
N LEU A 720 6.73 3.84 11.34
CA LEU A 720 5.55 4.34 12.02
C LEU A 720 5.13 5.68 11.39
N ILE A 721 4.05 5.68 10.62
CA ILE A 721 3.54 6.87 9.95
C ILE A 721 2.52 7.56 10.87
N ARG A 722 2.78 8.81 11.25
CA ARG A 722 2.03 9.59 12.24
C ARG A 722 0.66 10.10 11.76
N THR A 723 -0.01 9.33 10.90
CA THR A 723 -1.38 9.60 10.41
C THR A 723 -2.22 8.34 10.29
N TYR A 724 -3.52 8.51 10.04
CA TYR A 724 -4.49 7.44 9.82
C TYR A 724 -5.58 7.90 8.82
N TRP A 725 -6.49 6.99 8.45
CA TRP A 725 -7.46 7.17 7.36
C TRP A 725 -8.63 8.14 7.68
N ASP A 726 -8.78 8.51 8.94
CA ASP A 726 -9.63 9.60 9.42
C ASP A 726 -9.22 10.97 8.82
N LEU A 727 -7.92 11.26 8.74
CA LEU A 727 -7.37 12.49 8.16
C LEU A 727 -6.84 12.29 6.73
N GLU A 728 -6.09 11.22 6.47
CA GLU A 728 -5.42 11.01 5.18
C GLU A 728 -6.38 10.60 4.05
N PHE A 729 -5.87 10.69 2.82
CA PHE A 729 -6.50 10.13 1.63
C PHE A 729 -6.14 8.65 1.49
N PRO A 730 -7.10 7.72 1.26
CA PRO A 730 -6.81 6.29 1.19
C PRO A 730 -5.91 5.93 -0.01
N HIS A 731 -4.79 5.26 0.23
CA HIS A 731 -3.81 4.86 -0.80
C HIS A 731 -3.17 3.49 -0.48
N PRO A 732 -2.44 2.85 -1.42
CA PRO A 732 -1.77 1.58 -1.17
C PRO A 732 -0.64 1.77 -0.17
N VAL A 733 -0.45 0.81 0.73
CA VAL A 733 0.59 0.86 1.77
C VAL A 733 1.57 -0.29 1.60
N LEU A 734 2.77 -0.13 2.17
CA LEU A 734 3.56 -1.27 2.58
C LEU A 734 3.08 -1.66 3.98
N PRO A 735 2.77 -2.92 4.30
CA PRO A 735 2.51 -3.24 5.70
C PRO A 735 3.71 -3.11 6.66
N ASN A 736 4.93 -2.77 6.22
CA ASN A 736 6.00 -2.31 7.11
C ASN A 736 5.94 -0.79 7.35
N PHE A 737 5.00 -0.10 6.70
CA PHE A 737 4.55 1.26 7.00
C PHE A 737 3.25 1.18 7.78
N GLU A 738 3.33 1.51 9.07
CA GLU A 738 2.28 1.26 10.04
C GLU A 738 1.68 2.57 10.54
N TYR A 739 0.41 2.76 10.23
CA TYR A 739 -0.27 4.06 10.35
C TYR A 739 -0.83 4.25 11.77
N VAL A 740 -0.31 5.26 12.46
CA VAL A 740 -0.49 5.53 13.90
C VAL A 740 -0.84 7.01 14.15
N GLY A 741 -1.82 7.55 13.43
CA GLY A 741 -2.36 8.89 13.67
C GLY A 741 -3.01 9.03 15.05
N GLY A 742 -2.76 10.15 15.74
CA GLY A 742 -3.43 10.50 17.01
C GLY A 742 -2.89 9.84 18.29
N LEU A 743 -1.62 9.40 18.29
CA LEU A 743 -0.89 8.82 19.45
C LEU A 743 -1.11 9.53 20.79
N HIS A 744 -1.18 10.86 20.77
CA HIS A 744 -1.26 11.75 21.93
C HIS A 744 -2.70 12.04 22.41
N CYS A 745 -3.71 11.68 21.61
CA CYS A 745 -5.10 12.02 21.89
C CYS A 745 -5.68 11.20 23.05
N ARG A 746 -6.43 11.86 23.94
CA ARG A 746 -6.89 11.25 25.20
C ARG A 746 -8.18 11.89 25.71
N PRO A 747 -8.97 11.20 26.56
CA PRO A 747 -10.15 11.78 27.18
C PRO A 747 -9.79 13.06 27.96
N ALA A 748 -10.67 14.06 27.88
CA ALA A 748 -10.42 15.35 28.54
C ALA A 748 -10.35 15.21 30.06
N LYS A 749 -9.33 15.83 30.66
CA LYS A 749 -9.21 16.00 32.12
C LYS A 749 -10.00 17.24 32.59
N PRO A 750 -10.41 17.31 33.87
CA PRO A 750 -10.98 18.54 34.44
C PRO A 750 -10.04 19.73 34.25
N LEU A 751 -10.59 20.88 33.84
CA LEU A 751 -9.82 22.08 33.59
C LEU A 751 -9.36 22.75 34.91
N PRO A 752 -8.23 23.47 34.91
CA PRO A 752 -7.87 24.34 36.03
C PRO A 752 -8.99 25.34 36.33
N LYS A 753 -9.33 25.54 37.61
CA LYS A 753 -10.55 26.28 38.01
C LYS A 753 -10.72 27.64 37.32
N GLU A 754 -9.67 28.44 37.18
CA GLU A 754 -9.74 29.74 36.51
C GLU A 754 -10.12 29.65 35.02
N ILE A 755 -9.70 28.57 34.35
CA ILE A 755 -10.05 28.29 32.96
C ILE A 755 -11.50 27.79 32.90
N GLU A 756 -11.89 26.89 33.82
CA GLU A 756 -13.25 26.38 33.96
C GLU A 756 -14.27 27.51 34.20
N ASP A 757 -14.03 28.39 35.19
CA ASP A 757 -14.89 29.53 35.52
C ASP A 757 -15.07 30.47 34.29
N PHE A 758 -13.99 30.70 33.51
CA PHE A 758 -14.06 31.47 32.27
C PHE A 758 -14.86 30.74 31.17
N VAL A 759 -14.67 29.43 31.01
CA VAL A 759 -15.39 28.60 30.04
C VAL A 759 -16.89 28.52 30.38
N GLN A 760 -17.26 28.38 31.65
CA GLN A 760 -18.66 28.39 32.08
C GLN A 760 -19.33 29.76 31.87
N SER A 761 -18.57 30.87 31.99
CA SER A 761 -19.05 32.24 31.73
C SER A 761 -19.53 32.51 30.30
N SER A 762 -19.36 31.56 29.37
CA SER A 762 -19.82 31.69 27.98
C SER A 762 -21.32 31.45 27.75
N GLY A 763 -22.06 30.97 28.76
CA GLY A 763 -23.47 30.61 28.61
C GLY A 763 -23.68 29.58 27.50
N GLU A 764 -24.76 29.74 26.72
CA GLU A 764 -25.14 28.81 25.64
C GLU A 764 -24.26 28.92 24.39
N HIS A 765 -23.68 30.10 24.14
CA HIS A 765 -22.83 30.34 22.97
C HIS A 765 -21.59 29.42 22.97
N GLY A 766 -21.07 29.08 24.15
CA GLY A 766 -19.91 28.22 24.29
C GLY A 766 -18.58 28.93 23.98
N VAL A 767 -17.54 28.13 23.77
CA VAL A 767 -16.17 28.63 23.62
C VAL A 767 -15.54 28.26 22.28
N VAL A 768 -14.61 29.11 21.84
CA VAL A 768 -13.69 28.85 20.73
C VAL A 768 -12.27 28.76 21.29
N VAL A 769 -11.56 27.70 20.93
CA VAL A 769 -10.14 27.52 21.27
C VAL A 769 -9.32 28.07 20.10
N PHE A 770 -8.21 28.76 20.38
CA PHE A 770 -7.30 29.29 19.35
C PHE A 770 -5.83 29.03 19.71
N SER A 771 -5.12 28.32 18.82
CA SER A 771 -3.71 27.96 19.00
C SER A 771 -2.98 27.83 17.66
N LEU A 772 -1.78 28.40 17.56
CA LEU A 772 -0.90 28.28 16.39
C LEU A 772 0.23 27.25 16.59
N GLY A 773 -0.03 26.25 17.44
CA GLY A 773 0.92 25.18 17.75
C GLY A 773 1.92 25.56 18.85
N SER A 774 3.03 24.83 18.91
CA SER A 774 4.12 25.06 19.87
C SER A 774 5.08 26.16 19.43
N ILE A 775 5.52 26.13 18.16
CA ILE A 775 6.55 27.01 17.59
C ILE A 775 6.08 28.48 17.55
N VAL A 776 4.90 28.74 16.99
CA VAL A 776 4.41 30.12 16.80
C VAL A 776 3.72 30.61 18.07
N SER A 777 4.49 31.30 18.92
CA SER A 777 4.03 31.87 20.20
C SER A 777 3.49 33.30 20.06
N ASN A 778 3.93 34.05 19.04
CA ASN A 778 3.49 35.42 18.76
C ASN A 778 3.31 35.65 17.24
N LEU A 779 2.90 36.86 16.86
CA LEU A 779 2.70 37.31 15.48
C LEU A 779 3.05 38.81 15.38
N THR A 780 3.15 39.36 14.17
CA THR A 780 3.27 40.81 13.97
C THR A 780 2.06 41.55 14.53
N GLU A 781 2.26 42.79 15.01
CA GLU A 781 1.19 43.58 15.64
C GLU A 781 -0.02 43.79 14.71
N GLU A 782 0.23 44.01 13.42
CA GLU A 782 -0.79 44.15 12.38
C GLU A 782 -1.69 42.91 12.30
N ARG A 783 -1.09 41.72 12.10
CA ARG A 783 -1.82 40.45 12.00
C ARG A 783 -2.54 40.11 13.31
N THR A 784 -1.90 40.38 14.44
CA THR A 784 -2.49 40.18 15.77
C THR A 784 -3.73 41.06 15.96
N ASN A 785 -3.68 42.34 15.58
CA ASN A 785 -4.81 43.27 15.68
C ASN A 785 -5.94 42.94 14.68
N VAL A 786 -5.64 42.44 13.47
CA VAL A 786 -6.66 41.95 12.52
C VAL A 786 -7.42 40.74 13.10
N ILE A 787 -6.69 39.78 13.66
CA ILE A 787 -7.28 38.58 14.26
C ILE A 787 -8.11 38.94 15.50
N ALA A 788 -7.55 39.72 16.42
CA ALA A 788 -8.24 40.17 17.63
C ALA A 788 -9.54 40.95 17.33
N ALA A 789 -9.53 41.81 16.30
CA ALA A 789 -10.72 42.52 15.84
C ALA A 789 -11.81 41.60 15.27
N GLY A 790 -11.44 40.46 14.66
CA GLY A 790 -12.39 39.44 14.22
C GLY A 790 -12.98 38.66 15.40
N LEU A 791 -12.14 38.27 16.36
CA LEU A 791 -12.54 37.56 17.58
C LEU A 791 -13.43 38.42 18.49
N ALA A 792 -13.21 39.74 18.56
CA ALA A 792 -14.04 40.67 19.32
C ALA A 792 -15.53 40.72 18.85
N GLN A 793 -15.84 40.19 17.67
CA GLN A 793 -17.17 40.24 17.05
C GLN A 793 -17.96 38.91 17.14
N ILE A 794 -17.41 37.87 17.79
CA ILE A 794 -18.13 36.60 18.00
C ILE A 794 -18.76 36.53 19.41
N PRO A 795 -19.96 35.95 19.57
CA PRO A 795 -20.63 35.85 20.88
C PRO A 795 -19.99 34.82 21.82
N GLN A 796 -19.17 33.91 21.30
CA GLN A 796 -18.41 32.94 22.09
C GLN A 796 -17.32 33.61 22.94
N LYS A 797 -16.96 32.99 24.07
CA LYS A 797 -15.69 33.28 24.75
C LYS A 797 -14.54 32.62 24.00
N VAL A 798 -13.38 33.27 23.96
CA VAL A 798 -12.21 32.78 23.22
C VAL A 798 -11.03 32.55 24.17
N LEU A 799 -10.40 31.38 24.07
CA LEU A 799 -9.16 31.05 24.77
C LEU A 799 -8.03 30.97 23.74
N TRP A 800 -7.11 31.93 23.78
CA TRP A 800 -6.06 32.07 22.77
C TRP A 800 -4.67 31.86 23.37
N ARG A 801 -3.92 30.87 22.87
CA ARG A 801 -2.50 30.68 23.16
C ARG A 801 -1.67 31.75 22.46
N PHE A 802 -1.10 32.69 23.20
CA PHE A 802 -0.36 33.84 22.67
C PHE A 802 0.56 34.47 23.72
N GLU A 803 1.78 34.82 23.30
CA GLU A 803 2.85 35.36 24.17
C GLU A 803 3.44 36.69 23.66
N GLY A 804 2.89 37.26 22.58
CA GLY A 804 3.29 38.56 22.06
C GLY A 804 2.71 39.75 22.82
N LYS A 805 2.98 40.97 22.30
CA LYS A 805 2.32 42.20 22.76
C LYS A 805 0.80 42.06 22.65
N LYS A 806 0.08 42.32 23.74
CA LYS A 806 -1.39 42.34 23.77
C LYS A 806 -1.93 43.27 22.65
N PRO A 807 -2.79 42.79 21.74
CA PRO A 807 -3.36 43.63 20.69
C PRO A 807 -4.33 44.67 21.27
N ASP A 808 -4.36 45.84 20.63
CA ASP A 808 -5.18 46.99 21.00
C ASP A 808 -6.68 46.72 20.72
N THR A 809 -6.99 45.88 19.74
CA THR A 809 -8.35 45.50 19.34
C THR A 809 -8.93 44.30 20.12
N LEU A 810 -8.31 43.89 21.24
CA LEU A 810 -8.73 42.71 22.01
C LEU A 810 -10.11 42.89 22.69
N GLY A 811 -11.11 42.15 22.22
CA GLY A 811 -12.44 42.12 22.81
C GLY A 811 -12.49 41.44 24.19
N SER A 812 -13.42 41.88 25.06
CA SER A 812 -13.63 41.36 26.42
C SER A 812 -14.21 39.94 26.49
N ASN A 813 -14.50 39.34 25.33
CA ASN A 813 -14.80 37.92 25.18
C ASN A 813 -13.54 37.04 25.07
N THR A 814 -12.38 37.61 24.79
CA THR A 814 -11.14 36.89 24.46
C THR A 814 -10.14 36.97 25.61
N ARG A 815 -9.55 35.84 26.01
CA ARG A 815 -8.53 35.75 27.06
C ARG A 815 -7.26 35.10 26.52
N LEU A 816 -6.13 35.77 26.74
CA LEU A 816 -4.81 35.35 26.30
C LEU A 816 -4.15 34.48 27.38
N TYR A 817 -3.47 33.41 26.97
CA TYR A 817 -2.73 32.50 27.83
C TYR A 817 -1.38 32.15 27.18
N LYS A 818 -0.32 31.97 27.97
CA LYS A 818 0.97 31.51 27.42
C LYS A 818 0.91 30.08 26.89
N TRP A 819 0.21 29.23 27.62
CA TRP A 819 -0.07 27.84 27.28
C TRP A 819 -1.51 27.49 27.69
N ILE A 820 -2.11 26.51 27.00
CA ILE A 820 -3.48 26.06 27.27
C ILE A 820 -3.53 24.52 27.31
N PRO A 821 -4.40 23.90 28.14
CA PRO A 821 -4.63 22.46 28.11
C PRO A 821 -5.49 22.10 26.88
N GLN A 822 -4.87 22.10 25.69
CA GLN A 822 -5.56 22.10 24.39
C GLN A 822 -6.50 20.89 24.20
N ASN A 823 -6.00 19.66 24.38
CA ASN A 823 -6.82 18.44 24.37
C ASN A 823 -8.05 18.54 25.29
N ASP A 824 -7.84 19.03 26.51
CA ASP A 824 -8.86 19.00 27.55
C ASP A 824 -9.92 20.10 27.32
N LEU A 825 -9.52 21.23 26.73
CA LEU A 825 -10.44 22.25 26.20
C LEU A 825 -11.21 21.76 24.97
N LEU A 826 -10.58 21.02 24.06
CA LEU A 826 -11.25 20.51 22.87
C LEU A 826 -12.32 19.47 23.21
N GLY A 827 -12.08 18.63 24.24
CA GLY A 827 -13.09 17.70 24.76
C GLY A 827 -14.13 18.31 25.71
N HIS A 828 -14.05 19.60 26.03
CA HIS A 828 -15.01 20.23 26.94
C HIS A 828 -16.39 20.48 26.26
N PRO A 829 -17.54 20.11 26.87
CA PRO A 829 -18.86 20.19 26.22
C PRO A 829 -19.33 21.58 25.75
N LYS A 830 -18.76 22.67 26.25
CA LYS A 830 -19.03 24.04 25.76
C LYS A 830 -18.21 24.43 24.53
N THR A 831 -17.21 23.66 24.11
CA THR A 831 -16.41 23.98 22.92
C THR A 831 -17.23 23.83 21.64
N ARG A 832 -17.05 24.77 20.70
CA ARG A 832 -17.81 24.84 19.44
C ARG A 832 -16.93 24.74 18.21
N ALA A 833 -15.76 25.37 18.23
CA ALA A 833 -14.81 25.36 17.12
C ALA A 833 -13.37 25.53 17.61
N PHE A 834 -12.41 25.07 16.79
CA PHE A 834 -10.98 25.25 17.00
C PHE A 834 -10.37 26.08 15.86
N ILE A 835 -9.89 27.28 16.18
CA ILE A 835 -9.05 28.06 15.25
C ILE A 835 -7.62 27.54 15.40
N THR A 836 -7.00 27.14 14.31
CA THR A 836 -5.71 26.43 14.37
C THR A 836 -4.83 26.70 13.16
N HIS A 837 -3.51 26.70 13.38
CA HIS A 837 -2.53 26.60 12.28
C HIS A 837 -2.68 25.31 11.45
N GLY A 838 -3.28 24.24 12.00
CA GLY A 838 -3.48 22.99 11.26
C GLY A 838 -2.33 21.98 11.30
N GLY A 839 -1.30 22.19 12.13
CA GLY A 839 -0.25 21.19 12.35
C GLY A 839 -0.82 19.87 12.90
N THR A 840 -0.30 18.74 12.40
CA THR A 840 -0.92 17.39 12.52
C THR A 840 -1.47 17.07 13.92
N ASN A 841 -0.71 17.30 15.00
CA ASN A 841 -1.14 16.94 16.37
C ASN A 841 -2.44 17.63 16.79
N GLY A 842 -2.60 18.93 16.51
CA GLY A 842 -3.80 19.68 16.88
C GLY A 842 -5.03 19.27 16.05
N ILE A 843 -4.82 18.83 14.81
CA ILE A 843 -5.89 18.27 13.98
C ILE A 843 -6.38 16.92 14.53
N TYR A 844 -5.48 16.06 15.01
CA TYR A 844 -5.90 14.82 15.67
C TYR A 844 -6.66 15.03 16.98
N GLU A 845 -6.31 16.04 17.79
CA GLU A 845 -7.10 16.38 18.98
C GLU A 845 -8.50 16.87 18.59
N ALA A 846 -8.60 17.69 17.54
CA ALA A 846 -9.89 18.16 17.02
C ALA A 846 -10.74 17.02 16.44
N ILE A 847 -10.14 16.08 15.71
CA ILE A 847 -10.81 14.86 15.23
C ILE A 847 -11.28 14.00 16.41
N TYR A 848 -10.41 13.71 17.38
CA TYR A 848 -10.73 12.85 18.54
C TYR A 848 -11.95 13.35 19.31
N HIS A 849 -12.03 14.66 19.59
CA HIS A 849 -13.15 15.31 20.28
C HIS A 849 -14.28 15.78 19.34
N GLY A 850 -14.15 15.53 18.04
CA GLY A 850 -15.14 15.89 17.01
C GLY A 850 -15.43 17.39 16.88
N ILE A 851 -14.42 18.24 17.03
CA ILE A 851 -14.52 19.71 16.94
C ILE A 851 -14.19 20.19 15.52
N PRO A 852 -15.07 20.97 14.85
CA PRO A 852 -14.77 21.53 13.53
C PRO A 852 -13.73 22.65 13.61
N VAL A 853 -12.94 22.81 12.53
CA VAL A 853 -11.74 23.68 12.53
C VAL A 853 -11.85 24.90 11.61
N VAL A 854 -11.26 26.02 12.04
CA VAL A 854 -10.89 27.15 11.17
C VAL A 854 -9.38 27.14 11.03
N GLY A 855 -8.91 26.69 9.86
CA GLY A 855 -7.50 26.57 9.52
C GLY A 855 -6.90 27.88 9.06
N ILE A 856 -5.82 28.31 9.72
CA ILE A 856 -4.99 29.47 9.35
C ILE A 856 -3.54 28.94 9.17
N PRO A 857 -3.27 28.15 8.11
CA PRO A 857 -1.97 27.52 7.90
C PRO A 857 -0.87 28.54 7.62
N LEU A 858 0.34 28.25 8.11
CA LEU A 858 1.50 29.14 8.11
C LEU A 858 2.70 28.53 7.36
N PHE A 859 3.00 27.24 7.56
CA PHE A 859 4.13 26.54 6.93
C PHE A 859 3.96 25.00 6.90
N GLY A 860 4.69 24.30 6.03
CA GLY A 860 4.80 22.83 6.06
C GLY A 860 3.49 22.06 5.87
N ASP A 861 3.28 21.01 6.68
CA ASP A 861 2.13 20.09 6.62
C ASP A 861 0.76 20.75 6.84
N GLN A 862 0.77 21.95 7.41
CA GLN A 862 -0.41 22.71 7.82
C GLN A 862 -1.41 22.95 6.68
N PHE A 863 -0.93 23.37 5.50
CA PHE A 863 -1.79 23.61 4.34
C PHE A 863 -2.48 22.33 3.89
N ASP A 864 -1.71 21.25 3.78
CA ASP A 864 -2.12 19.92 3.35
C ASP A 864 -3.12 19.27 4.32
N ASN A 865 -2.95 19.46 5.63
CA ASN A 865 -3.89 18.98 6.66
C ASN A 865 -5.21 19.76 6.65
N ILE A 866 -5.16 21.08 6.46
CA ILE A 866 -6.37 21.92 6.38
C ILE A 866 -7.14 21.65 5.08
N VAL A 867 -6.47 21.33 3.96
CA VAL A 867 -7.11 20.83 2.74
C VAL A 867 -7.86 19.52 3.01
N ARG A 868 -7.25 18.55 3.73
CA ARG A 868 -7.92 17.30 4.12
C ARG A 868 -9.16 17.55 4.98
N MET A 869 -9.06 18.39 6.02
CA MET A 869 -10.21 18.76 6.86
C MET A 869 -11.33 19.45 6.08
N LYS A 870 -10.99 20.33 5.13
CA LYS A 870 -11.95 20.98 4.23
C LYS A 870 -12.63 19.97 3.30
N THR A 871 -11.86 19.08 2.66
CA THR A 871 -12.40 18.05 1.76
C THR A 871 -13.29 17.05 2.49
N LYS A 872 -13.02 16.78 3.77
CA LYS A 872 -13.86 15.94 4.65
C LYS A 872 -14.99 16.73 5.36
N GLY A 873 -15.26 17.98 4.96
CA GLY A 873 -16.37 18.80 5.48
C GLY A 873 -16.20 19.32 6.90
N ALA A 874 -15.09 19.02 7.57
CA ALA A 874 -14.86 19.30 8.99
C ALA A 874 -14.14 20.63 9.27
N GLY A 875 -13.89 21.47 8.26
CA GLY A 875 -13.29 22.79 8.48
C GLY A 875 -13.22 23.75 7.30
N VAL A 876 -12.88 25.00 7.60
CA VAL A 876 -12.72 26.12 6.66
C VAL A 876 -11.27 26.58 6.64
N ARG A 877 -10.70 26.84 5.46
CA ARG A 877 -9.36 27.46 5.31
C ARG A 877 -9.48 28.98 5.16
N LEU A 878 -8.63 29.70 5.86
CA LEU A 878 -8.29 31.10 5.63
C LEU A 878 -6.84 31.20 5.14
N ASP A 879 -6.49 32.33 4.54
CA ASP A 879 -5.13 32.67 4.15
C ASP A 879 -4.57 33.71 5.12
N PHE A 880 -3.42 33.41 5.75
CA PHE A 880 -2.85 34.24 6.83
C PHE A 880 -2.45 35.66 6.36
N HIS A 881 -2.06 35.82 5.10
CA HIS A 881 -1.55 37.07 4.53
C HIS A 881 -2.66 37.99 4.01
N THR A 882 -3.81 37.44 3.63
CA THR A 882 -4.89 38.19 2.98
C THR A 882 -6.20 38.23 3.76
N MET A 883 -6.43 37.36 4.74
CA MET A 883 -7.67 37.35 5.53
C MET A 883 -7.91 38.69 6.26
N SER A 884 -9.13 39.21 6.20
CA SER A 884 -9.59 40.31 7.04
C SER A 884 -10.23 39.79 8.34
N SER A 885 -10.45 40.69 9.30
CA SER A 885 -11.26 40.42 10.50
C SER A 885 -12.68 39.95 10.15
N THR A 886 -13.23 40.37 9.00
CA THR A 886 -14.56 39.96 8.54
C THR A 886 -14.56 38.54 7.97
N ASP A 887 -13.44 38.06 7.42
CA ASP A 887 -13.33 36.71 6.88
C ASP A 887 -13.16 35.69 8.01
N LEU A 888 -12.38 36.04 9.05
CA LEU A 888 -12.31 35.27 10.28
C LEU A 888 -13.68 35.18 10.97
N LEU A 889 -14.37 36.32 11.12
CA LEU A 889 -15.73 36.37 11.66
C LEU A 889 -16.71 35.49 10.86
N ARG A 890 -16.60 35.49 9.53
CA ARG A 890 -17.43 34.67 8.64
C ARG A 890 -17.12 33.18 8.83
N ALA A 891 -15.84 32.79 8.78
CA ALA A 891 -15.42 31.40 8.91
C ALA A 891 -15.83 30.79 10.27
N VAL A 892 -15.64 31.52 11.38
CA VAL A 892 -16.08 31.07 12.70
C VAL A 892 -17.61 30.93 12.75
N LYS A 893 -18.37 31.90 12.23
CA LYS A 893 -19.84 31.81 12.16
C LYS A 893 -20.31 30.65 11.29
N THR A 894 -19.63 30.33 10.19
CA THR A 894 -19.92 29.15 9.38
C THR A 894 -19.76 27.88 10.20
N VAL A 895 -18.58 27.59 10.76
CA VAL A 895 -18.34 26.31 11.46
C VAL A 895 -19.08 26.16 12.79
N THR A 896 -19.60 27.25 13.37
CA THR A 896 -20.40 27.21 14.62
C THR A 896 -21.91 27.17 14.39
N ASN A 897 -22.41 27.60 13.24
CA ASN A 897 -23.85 27.71 12.97
C ASN A 897 -24.36 26.71 11.92
N ASP A 898 -23.50 26.24 10.99
CA ASP A 898 -23.84 25.19 10.03
C ASP A 898 -23.59 23.81 10.69
N PRO A 899 -24.63 23.00 10.94
CA PRO A 899 -24.47 21.73 11.65
C PRO A 899 -23.62 20.71 10.88
N SER A 900 -23.53 20.83 9.55
CA SER A 900 -22.80 19.86 8.72
C SER A 900 -21.31 19.76 9.10
N PHE A 901 -20.68 20.87 9.51
CA PHE A 901 -19.30 20.88 9.98
C PHE A 901 -19.13 20.07 11.28
N LYS A 902 -20.07 20.19 12.22
CA LYS A 902 -20.06 19.42 13.47
C LYS A 902 -20.42 17.97 13.22
N GLU A 903 -21.35 17.67 12.33
CA GLU A 903 -21.70 16.31 11.92
C GLU A 903 -20.51 15.60 11.26
N SER A 904 -19.82 16.26 10.32
CA SER A 904 -18.59 15.76 9.71
C SER A 904 -17.47 15.55 10.73
N ALA A 905 -17.23 16.53 11.62
CA ALA A 905 -16.21 16.37 12.67
C ALA A 905 -16.54 15.22 13.64
N MET A 906 -17.81 15.02 14.00
CA MET A 906 -18.26 13.87 14.80
C MET A 906 -18.18 12.54 14.03
N GLN A 907 -18.33 12.54 12.69
CA GLN A 907 -18.09 11.35 11.87
C GLN A 907 -16.60 10.98 11.87
N LEU A 908 -15.69 11.95 11.71
CA LEU A 908 -14.24 11.70 11.80
C LEU A 908 -13.85 11.22 13.21
N SER A 909 -14.46 11.77 14.26
CA SER A 909 -14.31 11.28 15.64
C SER A 909 -14.65 9.80 15.77
N ARG A 910 -15.84 9.37 15.29
CA ARG A 910 -16.23 7.94 15.30
C ARG A 910 -15.22 7.08 14.55
N ILE A 911 -14.81 7.46 13.34
CA ILE A 911 -13.82 6.72 12.55
C ILE A 911 -12.46 6.63 13.27
N HIS A 912 -12.09 7.64 14.05
CA HIS A 912 -10.86 7.66 14.83
C HIS A 912 -10.92 6.73 16.07
N HIS A 913 -12.06 6.68 16.76
CA HIS A 913 -12.27 5.80 17.92
C HIS A 913 -12.53 4.34 17.53
N ASP A 914 -13.24 4.10 16.42
CA ASP A 914 -13.59 2.78 15.88
C ASP A 914 -12.37 2.12 15.18
N GLN A 915 -11.31 1.89 15.94
CA GLN A 915 -10.09 1.16 15.53
C GLN A 915 -9.89 -0.11 16.39
N PRO A 916 -9.44 -1.23 15.80
CA PRO A 916 -9.31 -2.50 16.53
C PRO A 916 -8.15 -2.51 17.55
N VAL A 917 -7.19 -1.61 17.39
CA VAL A 917 -6.06 -1.36 18.31
C VAL A 917 -5.83 0.14 18.36
N LYS A 918 -5.65 0.74 19.54
CA LYS A 918 -5.39 2.19 19.64
C LYS A 918 -4.06 2.56 18.97
N PRO A 919 -3.90 3.79 18.44
CA PRO A 919 -2.66 4.21 17.77
C PRO A 919 -1.40 4.01 18.61
N LEU A 920 -1.45 4.31 19.92
CA LEU A 920 -0.31 4.16 20.84
C LEU A 920 0.04 2.70 21.10
N ASP A 921 -0.97 1.87 21.38
CA ASP A 921 -0.79 0.42 21.56
C ASP A 921 -0.21 -0.23 20.28
N ARG A 922 -0.60 0.25 19.09
CA ARG A 922 -0.08 -0.19 17.78
C ARG A 922 1.39 0.22 17.59
N ALA A 923 1.75 1.48 17.85
CA ALA A 923 3.13 1.95 17.74
C ALA A 923 4.07 1.21 18.71
N VAL A 924 3.66 1.06 19.97
CA VAL A 924 4.45 0.36 20.99
C VAL A 924 4.56 -1.13 20.67
N PHE A 925 3.47 -1.78 20.26
CA PHE A 925 3.53 -3.16 19.78
C PHE A 925 4.56 -3.32 18.66
N TRP A 926 4.60 -2.41 17.68
CA TRP A 926 5.54 -2.49 16.55
C TRP A 926 7.00 -2.21 16.91
N ILE A 927 7.28 -1.54 18.04
CA ILE A 927 8.64 -1.36 18.57
C ILE A 927 9.07 -2.60 19.36
N GLU A 928 8.26 -3.03 20.34
CA GLU A 928 8.49 -4.30 21.06
C GLU A 928 8.65 -5.48 20.10
N TYR A 929 7.85 -5.46 19.02
CA TYR A 929 7.91 -6.40 17.92
C TYR A 929 9.34 -6.51 17.37
N VAL A 930 9.88 -5.42 16.83
CA VAL A 930 11.22 -5.39 16.23
C VAL A 930 12.30 -5.82 17.25
N MET A 931 12.15 -5.42 18.52
CA MET A 931 13.05 -5.81 19.63
C MET A 931 13.06 -7.31 19.90
N ARG A 932 11.89 -7.97 19.94
CA ARG A 932 11.78 -9.41 20.21
C ARG A 932 12.41 -10.26 19.09
N HIS A 933 12.45 -9.78 17.85
CA HIS A 933 12.83 -10.57 16.67
C HIS A 933 14.13 -10.18 15.98
N LYS A 934 14.75 -9.10 16.45
CA LYS A 934 16.02 -8.57 15.94
C LYS A 934 15.90 -8.19 14.47
N GLY A 935 14.86 -7.40 14.18
CA GLY A 935 14.50 -6.86 12.87
C GLY A 935 13.32 -7.57 12.20
N ALA A 936 12.74 -6.93 11.18
CA ALA A 936 11.54 -7.36 10.45
C ALA A 936 11.82 -8.09 9.13
N LYS A 937 13.08 -8.22 8.70
CA LYS A 937 13.57 -8.65 7.37
C LYS A 937 12.78 -9.66 6.52
N HIS A 938 12.11 -10.66 7.11
CA HIS A 938 11.17 -11.54 6.36
C HIS A 938 9.99 -10.80 5.74
N LEU A 939 9.78 -9.57 6.20
CA LEU A 939 8.71 -8.66 5.89
C LEU A 939 9.44 -7.34 5.53
N ARG A 940 10.07 -7.41 4.36
CA ARG A 940 10.70 -6.38 3.52
C ARG A 940 10.66 -6.97 2.12
N VAL A 941 10.25 -6.22 1.11
CA VAL A 941 10.10 -6.79 -0.24
C VAL A 941 11.40 -6.92 -1.02
N GLY A 942 11.36 -7.79 -2.03
CA GLY A 942 12.35 -7.82 -3.09
C GLY A 942 12.46 -6.53 -3.92
N ALA A 943 11.53 -5.56 -3.81
CA ALA A 943 11.61 -4.31 -4.59
C ALA A 943 12.85 -3.47 -4.25
N HIS A 944 13.28 -3.45 -2.97
CA HIS A 944 14.53 -2.79 -2.55
C HIS A 944 15.79 -3.48 -3.10
N ASP A 945 15.67 -4.70 -3.61
CA ASP A 945 16.75 -5.52 -4.14
C ASP A 945 16.79 -5.51 -5.69
N LEU A 946 15.86 -4.79 -6.34
CA LEU A 946 15.81 -4.60 -7.80
C LEU A 946 16.52 -3.30 -8.22
N THR A 947 17.13 -3.30 -9.40
CA THR A 947 17.51 -2.04 -10.05
C THR A 947 16.28 -1.30 -10.57
N TRP A 948 16.37 0.03 -10.72
CA TRP A 948 15.26 0.85 -11.26
C TRP A 948 14.68 0.33 -12.58
N TYR A 949 15.53 -0.21 -13.47
CA TYR A 949 15.10 -0.77 -14.75
C TYR A 949 14.46 -2.16 -14.63
N GLN A 950 14.80 -2.96 -13.60
CA GLN A 950 14.13 -4.22 -13.28
C GLN A 950 12.79 -3.97 -12.59
N TYR A 951 12.74 -3.02 -11.66
CA TYR A 951 11.53 -2.55 -10.98
C TYR A 951 10.47 -2.10 -12.00
N HIS A 952 10.87 -1.33 -13.01
CA HIS A 952 10.00 -0.94 -14.13
C HIS A 952 9.92 -1.97 -15.29
N SER A 953 10.50 -3.17 -15.14
CA SER A 953 10.51 -4.25 -16.16
C SER A 953 11.01 -3.85 -17.56
N LEU A 954 11.87 -2.84 -17.65
CA LEU A 954 12.42 -2.32 -18.90
C LEU A 954 13.40 -3.31 -19.56
N ASP A 955 14.05 -4.15 -18.77
CA ASP A 955 14.87 -5.28 -19.24
C ASP A 955 14.00 -6.32 -19.99
N VAL A 956 12.85 -6.67 -19.42
CA VAL A 956 11.88 -7.59 -20.04
C VAL A 956 11.29 -6.98 -21.32
N LEU A 957 10.88 -5.71 -21.27
CA LEU A 957 10.32 -5.01 -22.43
C LEU A 957 11.33 -4.87 -23.57
N GLY A 958 12.59 -4.55 -23.26
CA GLY A 958 13.67 -4.48 -24.25
C GLY A 958 13.95 -5.83 -24.92
N PHE A 959 13.93 -6.93 -24.17
CA PHE A 959 14.06 -8.29 -24.70
C PHE A 959 12.90 -8.69 -25.60
N LEU A 960 11.64 -8.45 -25.19
CA LEU A 960 10.46 -8.75 -26.01
C LEU A 960 10.49 -7.95 -27.32
N LEU A 961 10.90 -6.67 -27.28
CA LEU A 961 11.10 -5.85 -28.47
C LEU A 961 12.20 -6.42 -29.39
N ALA A 962 13.32 -6.87 -28.83
CA ALA A 962 14.40 -7.51 -29.60
C ALA A 962 13.94 -8.83 -30.27
N CYS A 963 13.10 -9.63 -29.59
CA CYS A 963 12.48 -10.81 -30.19
C CYS A 963 11.58 -10.43 -31.38
N VAL A 964 10.72 -9.43 -31.24
CA VAL A 964 9.85 -8.94 -32.33
C VAL A 964 10.66 -8.43 -33.51
N VAL A 965 11.69 -7.60 -33.28
CA VAL A 965 12.59 -7.11 -34.33
C VAL A 965 13.32 -8.26 -35.03
N THR A 966 13.76 -9.28 -34.29
CA THR A 966 14.42 -10.47 -34.85
C THR A 966 13.47 -11.29 -35.73
N VAL A 967 12.23 -11.52 -35.29
CA VAL A 967 11.20 -12.21 -36.08
C VAL A 967 10.88 -11.44 -37.36
N ILE A 968 10.70 -10.12 -37.29
CA ILE A 968 10.47 -9.26 -38.46
C ILE A 968 11.66 -9.29 -39.42
N PHE A 969 12.89 -9.27 -38.92
CA PHE A 969 14.11 -9.39 -39.74
C PHE A 969 14.18 -10.75 -40.44
N VAL A 970 13.95 -11.85 -39.72
CA VAL A 970 13.94 -13.22 -40.30
C VAL A 970 12.85 -13.34 -41.36
N ILE A 971 11.61 -12.93 -41.07
CA ILE A 971 10.50 -12.91 -42.05
C ILE A 971 10.90 -12.09 -43.28
N THR A 972 11.46 -10.89 -43.09
CA THR A 972 11.89 -10.02 -44.20
C THR A 972 12.98 -10.69 -45.04
N LYS A 973 13.97 -11.35 -44.43
CA LYS A 973 15.01 -12.09 -45.16
C LYS A 973 14.44 -13.31 -45.90
N CYS A 974 13.53 -14.07 -45.28
CA CYS A 974 12.83 -15.18 -45.93
C CYS A 974 11.98 -14.71 -47.12
N CYS A 975 11.18 -13.67 -46.97
CA CYS A 975 10.38 -13.09 -48.05
C CYS A 975 11.28 -12.58 -49.20
N LEU A 976 12.36 -11.85 -48.90
CA LEU A 976 13.33 -11.40 -49.91
C LEU A 976 14.01 -12.59 -50.62
N PHE A 977 14.37 -13.64 -49.90
CA PHE A 977 14.95 -14.86 -50.47
C PHE A 977 13.96 -15.58 -51.40
N CYS A 978 12.71 -15.76 -50.97
CA CYS A 978 11.63 -16.31 -51.79
C CYS A 978 11.42 -15.48 -53.07
N CYS A 979 11.27 -14.15 -52.96
CA CYS A 979 11.13 -13.26 -54.10
C CYS A 979 12.33 -13.35 -55.07
N GLN A 980 13.56 -13.48 -54.56
CA GLN A 980 14.74 -13.69 -55.40
C GLN A 980 14.74 -15.05 -56.11
N THR A 981 14.31 -16.14 -55.45
CA THR A 981 14.21 -17.46 -56.08
C THR A 981 13.11 -17.54 -57.13
N PHE A 982 11.91 -16.99 -56.86
CA PHE A 982 10.83 -16.91 -57.85
C PHE A 982 11.22 -16.02 -59.04
N SER A 983 11.88 -14.88 -58.81
CA SER A 983 12.39 -14.01 -59.89
C SER A 983 13.42 -14.72 -60.78
N LYS A 984 14.35 -15.48 -60.18
CA LYS A 984 15.32 -16.32 -60.92
C LYS A 984 14.61 -17.40 -61.75
N SER A 985 13.56 -18.04 -61.22
CA SER A 985 12.77 -19.03 -61.96
C SER A 985 12.01 -18.43 -63.15
N GLY A 986 11.43 -17.23 -62.99
CA GLY A 986 10.78 -16.51 -64.09
C GLY A 986 11.73 -16.13 -65.22
N LYS A 987 12.95 -15.70 -64.89
CA LYS A 987 14.01 -15.40 -65.88
C LYS A 987 14.51 -16.65 -66.62
N LYS A 988 14.39 -17.85 -66.04
CA LYS A 988 14.73 -19.12 -66.71
C LYS A 988 13.73 -19.43 -67.83
N LYS A 989 12.41 -19.42 -67.51
CA LYS A 989 11.34 -19.63 -68.51
C LYS A 989 11.43 -18.66 -69.69
N LYS A 990 11.76 -17.38 -69.46
CA LYS A 990 11.89 -16.42 -70.57
C LYS A 990 13.09 -16.72 -71.48
N ARG A 991 14.21 -17.22 -70.94
CA ARG A 991 15.38 -17.64 -71.76
C ARG A 991 15.19 -18.96 -72.53
N GLU A 992 14.23 -19.79 -72.14
CA GLU A 992 13.83 -20.99 -72.90
C GLU A 992 12.81 -20.62 -74.00
N SER A 993 11.90 -19.68 -73.72
CA SER A 993 10.94 -19.15 -74.70
C SER A 993 11.62 -18.53 -75.94
N ASP A 994 12.71 -17.79 -75.74
CA ASP A 994 13.41 -17.06 -76.81
C ASP A 994 14.42 -17.95 -77.57
N ARG A 995 14.36 -19.29 -77.43
CA ARG A 995 15.35 -20.23 -78.00
C ARG A 995 14.80 -21.49 -78.67
N SER A 996 13.48 -21.61 -78.88
CA SER A 996 12.86 -22.71 -79.61
C SER A 996 11.85 -22.24 -80.65
N ILE A 997 12.31 -21.46 -81.62
CA ILE A 997 11.67 -21.30 -82.94
C ILE A 997 12.59 -22.03 -83.93
N CYS A 998 12.00 -22.80 -84.85
CA CYS A 998 12.67 -23.73 -85.76
C CYS A 998 13.33 -24.96 -85.10
N GLU A 999 12.52 -25.95 -84.69
CA GLU A 999 12.50 -27.27 -85.37
C GLU A 999 11.24 -28.08 -85.01
N GLY A 1000 10.87 -29.05 -85.86
CA GLY A 1000 9.56 -29.69 -85.83
C GLY A 1000 9.53 -31.13 -85.26
N ASN A 1001 8.48 -31.42 -84.50
CA ASN A 1001 7.94 -32.78 -84.24
C ASN A 1001 8.91 -33.88 -83.73
N ARG A 1002 9.13 -33.91 -82.41
CA ARG A 1002 9.17 -35.17 -81.61
C ARG A 1002 8.87 -34.88 -80.12
N LEU A 1003 8.47 -35.92 -79.38
CA LEU A 1003 8.08 -35.92 -77.95
C LEU A 1003 6.85 -35.06 -77.56
N ARG A 1004 5.65 -35.53 -77.91
CA ARG A 1004 4.40 -35.13 -77.23
C ARG A 1004 4.17 -35.99 -75.97
N THR A 1005 4.95 -35.78 -74.90
CA THR A 1005 4.81 -36.57 -73.66
C THR A 1005 5.23 -35.78 -72.40
N ARG A 1006 4.50 -35.99 -71.29
CA ARG A 1006 4.82 -35.53 -69.91
C ARG A 1006 4.90 -34.01 -69.66
N ILE A 1007 3.76 -33.30 -69.71
CA ILE A 1007 3.48 -32.20 -68.74
C ILE A 1007 2.05 -32.34 -68.20
N THR A 1008 1.84 -33.32 -67.33
CA THR A 1008 0.67 -33.46 -66.45
C THR A 1008 1.17 -34.06 -65.13
N GLY A 1009 1.54 -33.20 -64.18
CA GLY A 1009 2.37 -33.62 -63.03
C GLY A 1009 2.42 -32.66 -61.84
N LEU A 1010 1.42 -31.80 -61.69
CA LEU A 1010 1.18 -31.02 -60.46
C LEU A 1010 -0.31 -31.10 -60.15
N THR A 1011 -0.67 -31.88 -59.12
CA THR A 1011 -2.07 -32.08 -58.73
C THR A 1011 -2.65 -30.82 -58.08
N PRO A 1012 -3.96 -30.52 -58.26
CA PRO A 1012 -4.60 -29.34 -57.67
C PRO A 1012 -4.36 -29.19 -56.17
N GLY A 1013 -4.32 -30.31 -55.42
CA GLY A 1013 -4.03 -30.31 -53.98
C GLY A 1013 -2.69 -29.64 -53.60
N VAL A 1014 -1.64 -29.77 -54.40
CA VAL A 1014 -0.34 -29.12 -54.11
C VAL A 1014 -0.43 -27.61 -54.31
N ILE A 1015 -1.19 -27.16 -55.31
CA ILE A 1015 -1.45 -25.73 -55.55
C ILE A 1015 -2.33 -25.17 -54.42
N ILE A 1016 -3.39 -25.89 -54.02
CA ILE A 1016 -4.29 -25.49 -52.93
C ILE A 1016 -3.54 -25.44 -51.59
N ILE A 1017 -2.73 -26.44 -51.24
CA ILE A 1017 -1.92 -26.44 -50.02
C ILE A 1017 -0.89 -25.30 -50.06
N SER A 1018 -0.23 -25.08 -51.20
CA SER A 1018 0.70 -23.95 -51.37
C SER A 1018 0.00 -22.60 -51.22
N LEU A 1019 -1.22 -22.46 -51.75
CA LEU A 1019 -2.03 -21.25 -51.63
C LEU A 1019 -2.55 -21.05 -50.20
N PHE A 1020 -2.94 -22.13 -49.52
CA PHE A 1020 -3.42 -22.09 -48.13
C PHE A 1020 -2.28 -21.78 -47.15
N LEU A 1021 -1.08 -22.34 -47.37
CA LEU A 1021 0.14 -21.97 -46.65
C LEU A 1021 0.55 -20.52 -46.96
N LEU A 1022 0.45 -20.06 -48.22
CA LEU A 1022 0.72 -18.68 -48.59
C LEU A 1022 -0.28 -17.70 -47.95
N ILE A 1023 -1.58 -18.02 -47.95
CA ILE A 1023 -2.63 -17.23 -47.30
C ILE A 1023 -2.43 -17.23 -45.77
N SER A 1024 -2.12 -18.39 -45.17
CA SER A 1024 -1.82 -18.48 -43.73
C SER A 1024 -0.57 -17.68 -43.37
N LEU A 1025 0.48 -17.74 -44.19
CA LEU A 1025 1.70 -16.95 -44.02
C LEU A 1025 1.44 -15.45 -44.24
N VAL A 1026 0.62 -15.07 -45.22
CA VAL A 1026 0.22 -13.68 -45.46
C VAL A 1026 -0.64 -13.14 -44.33
N LEU A 1027 -1.57 -13.94 -43.77
CA LEU A 1027 -2.37 -13.58 -42.59
C LEU A 1027 -1.50 -13.50 -41.32
N PHE A 1028 -0.53 -14.39 -41.16
CA PHE A 1028 0.46 -14.35 -40.07
C PHE A 1028 1.34 -13.11 -40.19
N ILE A 1029 1.83 -12.79 -41.39
CA ILE A 1029 2.57 -11.55 -41.68
C ILE A 1029 1.68 -10.33 -41.46
N LEU A 1030 0.41 -10.33 -41.87
CA LEU A 1030 -0.54 -9.24 -41.59
C LEU A 1030 -0.80 -9.08 -40.10
N PHE A 1031 -0.94 -10.17 -39.33
CA PHE A 1031 -1.10 -10.13 -37.89
C PHE A 1031 0.14 -9.55 -37.21
N PHE A 1032 1.34 -10.04 -37.54
CA PHE A 1032 2.59 -9.49 -37.01
C PHE A 1032 2.93 -8.09 -37.54
N PHE A 1033 2.45 -7.71 -38.72
CA PHE A 1033 2.57 -6.35 -39.27
C PHE A 1033 1.58 -5.39 -38.62
N LEU A 1034 0.36 -5.83 -38.28
CA LEU A 1034 -0.59 -5.08 -37.46
C LEU A 1034 -0.12 -4.96 -36.01
N LEU A 1035 0.48 -6.02 -35.45
CA LEU A 1035 1.12 -5.98 -34.13
C LEU A 1035 2.36 -5.07 -34.15
N PHE A 1036 3.15 -5.09 -35.22
CA PHE A 1036 4.27 -4.17 -35.42
C PHE A 1036 3.79 -2.73 -35.60
N LEU A 1037 2.73 -2.47 -36.39
CA LEU A 1037 2.12 -1.15 -36.51
C LEU A 1037 1.52 -0.67 -35.19
N LEU A 1038 0.95 -1.57 -34.37
CA LEU A 1038 0.45 -1.25 -33.04
C LEU A 1038 1.59 -0.94 -32.07
N LEU A 1039 2.65 -1.76 -32.04
CA LEU A 1039 3.86 -1.52 -31.25
C LEU A 1039 4.60 -0.27 -31.72
N LEU A 1040 4.63 0.01 -33.03
CA LEU A 1040 5.22 1.19 -33.61
C LEU A 1040 4.32 2.42 -33.46
N PHE A 1041 3.01 2.27 -33.31
CA PHE A 1041 2.09 3.35 -32.94
C PHE A 1041 2.15 3.65 -31.43
N ILE A 1042 2.33 2.64 -30.57
CA ILE A 1042 2.64 2.80 -29.15
C ILE A 1042 4.02 3.44 -28.99
N LEU A 1043 5.03 2.97 -29.73
CA LEU A 1043 6.36 3.56 -29.77
C LEU A 1043 6.33 4.96 -30.38
N LEU A 1044 5.50 5.23 -31.40
CA LEU A 1044 5.31 6.57 -31.94
C LEU A 1044 4.56 7.47 -30.96
N ILE A 1045 3.63 6.97 -30.15
CA ILE A 1045 3.00 7.73 -29.06
C ILE A 1045 4.02 8.01 -27.96
N LEU A 1046 4.86 7.05 -27.58
CA LEU A 1046 5.93 7.24 -26.61
C LEU A 1046 7.00 8.20 -27.13
N LEU A 1047 7.45 8.03 -28.37
CA LEU A 1047 8.42 8.91 -29.04
C LEU A 1047 7.82 10.28 -29.36
N LEU A 1048 6.52 10.39 -29.64
CA LEU A 1048 5.83 11.68 -29.81
C LEU A 1048 5.63 12.34 -28.44
N ARG A 1049 5.40 11.59 -27.36
CA ARG A 1049 5.35 12.12 -26.00
C ARG A 1049 6.74 12.62 -25.57
N ILE A 1050 7.79 11.84 -25.82
CA ILE A 1050 9.20 12.22 -25.61
C ILE A 1050 9.59 13.39 -26.52
N PHE A 1051 9.22 13.39 -27.80
CA PHE A 1051 9.50 14.46 -28.75
C PHE A 1051 8.69 15.72 -28.46
N ILE A 1052 7.47 15.61 -27.92
CA ILE A 1052 6.73 16.78 -27.40
C ILE A 1052 7.42 17.32 -26.16
N HIS A 1053 7.92 16.48 -25.24
CA HIS A 1053 8.76 16.98 -24.14
C HIS A 1053 10.04 17.62 -24.66
N PHE A 1054 10.73 17.01 -25.63
CA PHE A 1054 11.96 17.53 -26.22
C PHE A 1054 11.73 18.79 -27.05
N LEU A 1055 10.58 18.92 -27.73
CA LEU A 1055 10.17 20.09 -28.49
C LEU A 1055 9.70 21.21 -27.56
N ILE A 1056 9.02 20.89 -26.45
CA ILE A 1056 8.72 21.86 -25.39
C ILE A 1056 10.03 22.37 -24.78
N ILE A 1057 10.96 21.48 -24.42
CA ILE A 1057 12.30 21.85 -23.92
C ILE A 1057 13.06 22.68 -24.97
N PHE A 1058 13.06 22.29 -26.25
CA PHE A 1058 13.73 23.01 -27.32
C PHE A 1058 13.09 24.36 -27.64
N CYS A 1059 11.75 24.46 -27.61
CA CYS A 1059 11.03 25.73 -27.69
C CYS A 1059 11.30 26.61 -26.48
N ILE A 1060 11.40 26.06 -25.27
CA ILE A 1060 11.83 26.80 -24.07
C ILE A 1060 13.27 27.29 -24.23
N PHE A 1061 14.20 26.46 -24.71
CA PHE A 1061 15.58 26.86 -24.99
C PHE A 1061 15.65 27.95 -26.07
N ILE A 1062 14.85 27.87 -27.14
CA ILE A 1062 14.73 28.92 -28.16
C ILE A 1062 14.14 30.20 -27.54
N TYR A 1063 13.11 30.10 -26.70
CA TYR A 1063 12.52 31.26 -26.02
C TYR A 1063 13.52 31.92 -25.07
N LEU A 1064 14.30 31.11 -24.33
CA LEU A 1064 15.37 31.57 -23.45
C LEU A 1064 16.50 32.22 -24.24
N PHE A 1065 16.88 31.65 -25.39
CA PHE A 1065 17.92 32.19 -26.27
C PHE A 1065 17.48 33.50 -26.94
N ILE A 1066 16.24 33.59 -27.42
CA ILE A 1066 15.65 34.82 -27.96
C ILE A 1066 15.54 35.88 -26.86
N PHE A 1067 15.09 35.50 -25.65
CA PHE A 1067 15.00 36.41 -24.51
C PHE A 1067 16.39 36.93 -24.10
N LEU A 1068 17.39 36.05 -23.98
CA LEU A 1068 18.78 36.44 -23.69
C LEU A 1068 19.38 37.31 -24.80
N TYR A 1069 19.12 37.00 -26.08
CA TYR A 1069 19.56 37.80 -27.22
C TYR A 1069 18.94 39.21 -27.20
N ILE A 1070 17.62 39.31 -26.97
CA ILE A 1070 16.91 40.59 -26.84
C ILE A 1070 17.40 41.36 -25.61
N PHE A 1071 17.61 40.69 -24.48
CA PHE A 1071 18.13 41.28 -23.25
C PHE A 1071 19.56 41.83 -23.45
N PHE A 1072 20.44 41.04 -24.07
CA PHE A 1072 21.83 41.43 -24.32
C PHE A 1072 21.92 42.55 -25.35
N HIS A 1073 21.12 42.53 -26.43
CA HIS A 1073 21.02 43.65 -27.36
C HIS A 1073 20.42 44.91 -26.72
N SER A 1074 19.42 44.77 -25.84
CA SER A 1074 18.84 45.90 -25.10
C SER A 1074 19.86 46.50 -24.12
N PHE A 1075 20.64 45.65 -23.45
CA PHE A 1075 21.72 46.07 -22.55
C PHE A 1075 22.85 46.75 -23.31
N LEU A 1076 23.28 46.22 -24.46
CA LEU A 1076 24.24 46.87 -25.36
C LEU A 1076 23.71 48.19 -25.94
N LEU A 1077 22.41 48.28 -26.24
CA LEU A 1077 21.78 49.52 -26.69
C LEU A 1077 21.74 50.56 -25.57
N ILE A 1078 21.41 50.16 -24.34
CA ILE A 1078 21.45 51.02 -23.14
C ILE A 1078 22.89 51.50 -22.89
N LEU A 1079 23.88 50.60 -22.91
CA LEU A 1079 25.30 50.96 -22.80
C LEU A 1079 25.74 51.91 -23.93
N SER A 1080 25.25 51.71 -25.16
CA SER A 1080 25.55 52.59 -26.29
C SER A 1080 24.92 53.97 -26.14
N VAL A 1081 23.69 54.05 -25.61
CA VAL A 1081 22.99 55.31 -25.30
C VAL A 1081 23.66 56.03 -24.13
N VAL A 1082 24.06 55.31 -23.08
CA VAL A 1082 24.83 55.87 -21.94
C VAL A 1082 26.20 56.35 -22.40
N ALA A 1083 26.93 55.57 -23.21
CA ALA A 1083 28.20 55.98 -23.80
C ALA A 1083 28.05 57.21 -24.71
N LEU A 1084 26.98 57.28 -25.52
CA LEU A 1084 26.63 58.48 -26.30
C LEU A 1084 26.33 59.68 -25.39
N PHE A 1085 25.59 59.49 -24.29
CA PHE A 1085 25.24 60.55 -23.35
C PHE A 1085 26.47 61.09 -22.60
N ILE A 1086 27.36 60.21 -22.15
CA ILE A 1086 28.67 60.55 -21.58
C ILE A 1086 29.50 61.30 -22.63
N ARG A 1087 29.65 60.76 -23.84
CA ARG A 1087 30.42 61.39 -24.92
C ARG A 1087 29.85 62.74 -25.37
N ARG A 1088 28.54 62.98 -25.19
CA ARG A 1088 27.86 64.25 -25.47
C ARG A 1088 27.96 65.26 -24.32
N THR A 1089 28.31 64.81 -23.11
CA THR A 1089 28.58 65.67 -21.94
C THR A 1089 30.07 65.95 -21.73
N THR A 1090 30.98 65.13 -22.29
CA THR A 1090 32.44 65.30 -22.16
C THR A 1090 33.15 65.89 -23.39
N ALA A 1091 32.47 66.12 -24.52
CA ALA A 1091 33.09 66.66 -25.73
C ALA A 1091 33.12 68.21 -25.75
N PRO A 1092 34.30 68.86 -25.79
CA PRO A 1092 34.39 70.32 -25.91
C PRO A 1092 34.02 70.81 -27.31
N ARG A 1093 33.41 72.00 -27.40
CA ARG A 1093 33.07 72.64 -28.68
C ARG A 1093 34.33 73.14 -29.40
N LEU A 1094 34.64 72.54 -30.55
CA LEU A 1094 35.49 73.14 -31.58
C LEU A 1094 34.73 73.18 -32.91
N MET A 1095 34.79 74.33 -33.58
CA MET A 1095 34.20 74.55 -34.91
C MET A 1095 35.17 74.15 -36.03
N VAL A 1096 34.65 74.21 -37.27
CA VAL A 1096 35.31 74.62 -38.54
C VAL A 1096 35.22 73.60 -39.69
N ASN A 1097 34.24 73.85 -40.57
CA ASN A 1097 34.25 73.81 -42.04
C ASN A 1097 34.54 72.55 -42.90
N GLN A 1098 33.64 72.41 -43.89
CA GLN A 1098 33.87 72.22 -45.35
C GLN A 1098 34.03 70.83 -46.00
N LYS A 1099 33.08 70.61 -46.94
CA LYS A 1099 33.25 70.22 -48.35
C LYS A 1099 33.47 68.75 -48.80
N THR A 1100 32.34 68.15 -49.19
CA THR A 1100 32.02 67.66 -50.56
C THR A 1100 32.77 66.49 -51.23
N GLN A 1101 31.95 65.49 -51.61
CA GLN A 1101 31.86 64.81 -52.91
C GLN A 1101 32.77 63.60 -53.26
N ASN A 1102 32.07 62.51 -53.66
CA ASN A 1102 32.18 61.69 -54.90
C ASN A 1102 33.57 61.09 -55.30
N ALA A 1103 33.69 59.91 -55.94
CA ALA A 1103 32.77 59.15 -56.78
C ALA A 1103 33.18 57.65 -56.95
N THR A 1104 32.29 56.82 -57.54
CA THR A 1104 32.53 55.63 -58.44
C THR A 1104 33.76 54.70 -58.23
N GLY A 1105 33.68 53.36 -58.25
CA GLY A 1105 32.62 52.39 -58.58
C GLY A 1105 33.11 51.27 -59.53
N GLY A 1106 32.66 50.00 -59.38
CA GLY A 1106 32.88 48.94 -60.41
C GLY A 1106 33.19 47.49 -59.95
N CYS A 1107 32.19 46.59 -60.05
CA CYS A 1107 32.23 45.15 -60.39
C CYS A 1107 33.27 44.14 -59.80
N ILE A 1108 32.80 43.24 -58.90
CA ILE A 1108 32.54 41.78 -59.10
C ILE A 1108 33.64 40.91 -59.81
N PRO A 1109 34.02 39.67 -59.36
CA PRO A 1109 33.74 38.94 -58.10
C PRO A 1109 34.92 38.13 -57.44
N ASN A 1110 34.58 37.44 -56.33
CA ASN A 1110 35.03 36.10 -55.87
C ASN A 1110 36.20 35.87 -54.88
N LYS A 1111 35.83 35.12 -53.83
CA LYS A 1111 36.61 34.26 -52.88
C LYS A 1111 37.61 34.86 -51.87
N MET A 1112 37.28 34.64 -50.58
CA MET A 1112 38.12 34.16 -49.44
C MET A 1112 39.42 34.94 -49.12
N PHE A 1113 39.75 35.30 -47.87
CA PHE A 1113 39.44 34.74 -46.54
C PHE A 1113 39.70 35.81 -45.44
N TYR A 1114 39.26 35.56 -44.20
CA TYR A 1114 39.69 36.16 -42.91
C TYR A 1114 40.00 37.67 -42.80
N GLU A 1115 39.16 38.38 -42.05
CA GLU A 1115 39.48 39.00 -40.73
C GLU A 1115 38.13 39.33 -40.05
N ALA A 1116 37.77 38.97 -38.81
CA ALA A 1116 38.48 38.74 -37.55
C ALA A 1116 38.65 40.00 -36.68
N LEU A 1117 37.58 40.40 -35.99
CA LEU A 1117 37.48 41.23 -34.75
C LEU A 1117 36.04 40.98 -34.16
N PRO A 1118 35.70 41.39 -32.91
CA PRO A 1118 34.77 40.65 -32.04
C PRO A 1118 33.32 41.17 -32.02
#